data_AF-A0A8C2XB70-F1
#
_entry.id   AF-A0A8C2XB70-F1
#
_cell.length_a   1.000
_cell.length_b   1.000
_cell.length_c   1.000
_cell.angle_alpha   90.00
_cell.angle_beta   90.00
_cell.angle_gamma   90.00
#
_symmetry.space_group_name_H-M   'P 1'
#
loop_
_entity.id
_entity.type
_entity.pdbx_description
1 polymer ?
#
loop_
_entity_poly.entity_id
_entity_poly.type
_entity_poly.pdbx_seq_one_letter_code
_entity_poly.pdbx_strand_id
1 'polypeptide(L)'
;MIAAQLLAYYFTELKDDQLKKIDKYLYSMRFSDDTVKDIMNRFRRDMENGLGRDTGPTATVKMLPTFVRAIPDGSEKGDFIALDLGGSNFRILRVKVTQDKKQPVQMESQVYETPDDIIHGSGSRLFAHVADCLGDFMEKQKIKDKKLPVGFTFSFPCAQTKLDEAVLLTWTKKFRASGVEGMDVVNLLNRAIKKRGDYEADIMAVVNDTVGTMMTCGFDDQRCEVGVIIGTGTNACYMEELRHIDQVEGDEGRMCINTEWGAFGDDGSLEDIRTEFDREIDRGSINPGKQLFEKMASGMYMGELVRLILVKMAKEGLLFEGRITPELLTKGKIETKHVSAIEKSKEGLKKCMEILTRLGVEPSDEDCLAVQHVCTIVSFRSANLVASTLGGILARLKESKGVARLRTTVGIDGSLYKMHPQYARRLHKTVRRLVPDSDVRFLLSESGSAKGAAMVTAVAYRLTEQARQIQQTMAEFRLGEAQLLEVKKRMRQEIERGLKKNSHQEATVKMLPTFVRRTPDGTENGDFLALDLGGTNFRVLLVKIRSGKKRSVEMHNKIYAIPVEVMQGTGEELFDHIVHCISDFLDYMGMKSARLPLGFTFSFPCHQTSLDAVRSLSVCQAVVTMEPTLHEYCLTLGNKDRGTPLVSKLLPHLKSPPSS
;
A
#
# COMPACT_ATOMS: atom_id res chain seq x y z
N MET A 1 -24.24 67.72 -11.22
CA MET A 1 -24.63 66.28 -11.13
C MET A 1 -24.61 65.57 -12.48
N ILE A 2 -25.20 66.13 -13.54
CA ILE A 2 -25.24 65.50 -14.88
C ILE A 2 -23.84 65.27 -15.50
N ALA A 3 -22.92 66.23 -15.38
CA ALA A 3 -21.54 66.07 -15.87
C ALA A 3 -20.75 64.97 -15.14
N ALA A 4 -20.97 64.80 -13.83
CA ALA A 4 -20.33 63.74 -13.04
C ALA A 4 -20.90 62.35 -13.36
N GLN A 5 -22.19 62.26 -13.67
CA GLN A 5 -22.83 61.02 -14.12
C GLN A 5 -22.45 60.63 -15.56
N LEU A 6 -22.30 61.60 -16.46
CA LEU A 6 -21.78 61.38 -17.82
C LEU A 6 -20.32 60.95 -17.82
N LEU A 7 -19.47 61.58 -17.00
CA LEU A 7 -18.09 61.13 -16.79
C LEU A 7 -18.06 59.71 -16.21
N ALA A 8 -18.85 59.43 -15.17
CA ALA A 8 -18.90 58.09 -14.58
C ALA A 8 -19.38 57.02 -15.58
N TYR A 9 -20.37 57.33 -16.41
CA TYR A 9 -20.89 56.46 -17.48
C TYR A 9 -19.85 56.23 -18.59
N TYR A 10 -19.21 57.29 -19.07
CA TYR A 10 -18.17 57.22 -20.10
C TYR A 10 -16.93 56.43 -19.60
N PHE A 11 -16.52 56.65 -18.35
CA PHE A 11 -15.48 55.87 -17.69
C PHE A 11 -15.88 54.41 -17.43
N THR A 12 -17.17 54.08 -17.33
CA THR A 12 -17.63 52.69 -17.23
C THR A 12 -17.65 52.01 -18.59
N GLU A 13 -18.14 52.66 -19.65
CA GLU A 13 -18.11 52.13 -21.01
C GLU A 13 -16.70 51.89 -21.54
N LEU A 14 -15.77 52.84 -21.34
CA LEU A 14 -14.36 52.70 -21.77
C LEU A 14 -13.66 51.53 -21.07
N LYS A 15 -13.89 51.35 -19.76
CA LYS A 15 -13.39 50.20 -19.01
C LYS A 15 -13.95 48.89 -19.56
N ASP A 16 -15.23 48.86 -19.88
CA ASP A 16 -15.90 47.69 -20.43
C ASP A 16 -15.38 47.32 -21.84
N ASP A 17 -15.05 48.31 -22.67
CA ASP A 17 -14.51 48.10 -24.01
C ASP A 17 -13.07 47.55 -23.99
N GLN A 18 -12.22 48.07 -23.10
CA GLN A 18 -10.85 47.57 -22.95
C GLN A 18 -10.81 46.12 -22.44
N LEU A 19 -11.62 45.77 -21.44
CA LEU A 19 -11.69 44.40 -20.91
C LEU A 19 -12.21 43.40 -21.98
N LYS A 20 -13.19 43.80 -22.80
CA LYS A 20 -13.68 42.99 -23.93
C LYS A 20 -12.60 42.75 -24.99
N LYS A 21 -11.74 43.73 -25.27
CA LYS A 21 -10.60 43.56 -26.18
C LYS A 21 -9.61 42.52 -25.66
N ILE A 22 -9.26 42.58 -24.36
CA ILE A 22 -8.40 41.58 -23.73
C ILE A 22 -9.06 40.19 -23.73
N ASP A 23 -10.36 40.10 -23.47
CA ASP A 23 -11.10 38.83 -23.53
C ASP A 23 -11.08 38.21 -24.92
N LYS A 24 -11.19 39.03 -25.97
CA LYS A 24 -11.06 38.58 -27.36
C LYS A 24 -9.63 38.15 -27.68
N TYR A 25 -8.63 38.91 -27.21
CA TYR A 25 -7.21 38.62 -27.43
C TYR A 25 -6.78 37.30 -26.78
N LEU A 26 -7.22 37.06 -25.54
CA LEU A 26 -6.92 35.87 -24.76
C LEU A 26 -8.07 34.86 -24.76
N TYR A 27 -8.90 34.84 -25.81
CA TYR A 27 -10.07 33.97 -25.90
C TYR A 27 -9.71 32.48 -25.69
N SER A 28 -8.58 32.03 -26.25
CA SER A 28 -8.10 30.65 -26.10
C SER A 28 -7.67 30.28 -24.67
N MET A 29 -7.54 31.24 -23.76
CA MET A 29 -7.28 31.01 -22.34
C MET A 29 -8.56 31.03 -21.48
N ARG A 30 -9.71 31.37 -22.08
CA ARG A 30 -11.00 31.47 -21.40
C ARG A 30 -11.83 30.22 -21.65
N PHE A 31 -11.64 29.22 -20.79
CA PHE A 31 -12.33 27.94 -20.96
C PHE A 31 -13.82 28.02 -20.58
N SER A 32 -14.65 27.48 -21.48
CA SER A 32 -16.06 27.21 -21.23
C SER A 32 -16.23 26.01 -20.29
N ASP A 33 -17.41 25.86 -19.70
CA ASP A 33 -17.71 24.68 -18.87
C ASP A 33 -17.59 23.37 -19.66
N ASP A 34 -17.90 23.38 -20.96
CA ASP A 34 -17.78 22.20 -21.82
C ASP A 34 -16.31 21.83 -22.06
N THR A 35 -15.45 22.83 -22.29
CA THR A 35 -13.99 22.62 -22.38
C THR A 35 -13.43 22.05 -21.08
N VAL A 36 -13.83 22.60 -19.94
CA VAL A 36 -13.38 22.15 -18.61
C VAL A 36 -13.86 20.72 -18.32
N LYS A 37 -15.10 20.37 -18.71
CA LYS A 37 -15.62 18.98 -18.62
C LYS A 37 -14.90 18.02 -19.56
N ASP A 38 -14.56 18.44 -20.77
CA ASP A 38 -13.80 17.60 -21.70
C ASP A 38 -12.40 17.30 -21.16
N ILE A 39 -11.69 18.30 -20.63
CA ILE A 39 -10.40 18.11 -19.95
C ILE A 39 -10.52 17.13 -18.79
N MET A 40 -11.59 17.25 -17.97
CA MET A 40 -11.88 16.30 -16.90
C MET A 40 -12.01 14.86 -17.43
N ASN A 41 -12.73 14.66 -18.53
CA ASN A 41 -12.92 13.34 -19.13
C ASN A 41 -11.65 12.78 -19.78
N ARG A 42 -10.82 13.64 -20.41
CA ARG A 42 -9.48 13.26 -20.90
C ARG A 42 -8.60 12.77 -19.75
N PHE A 43 -8.54 13.53 -18.66
CA PHE A 43 -7.75 13.17 -17.50
C PHE A 43 -8.20 11.85 -16.85
N ARG A 44 -9.51 11.59 -16.78
CA ARG A 44 -10.04 10.32 -16.28
C ARG A 44 -9.56 9.11 -17.09
N ARG A 45 -9.51 9.23 -18.43
CA ARG A 45 -8.96 8.18 -19.29
C ARG A 45 -7.47 7.97 -19.03
N ASP A 46 -6.71 9.04 -18.83
CA ASP A 46 -5.29 8.94 -18.51
C ASP A 46 -5.02 8.32 -17.14
N MET A 47 -5.90 8.55 -16.16
CA MET A 47 -5.85 7.83 -14.88
C MET A 47 -6.04 6.31 -15.07
N GLU A 48 -7.03 5.90 -15.87
CA GLU A 48 -7.26 4.48 -16.19
C GLU A 48 -6.06 3.87 -16.93
N ASN A 49 -5.51 4.59 -17.91
CA ASN A 49 -4.32 4.17 -18.64
C ASN A 49 -3.10 4.02 -17.71
N GLY A 50 -2.90 4.94 -16.77
CA GLY A 50 -1.76 4.88 -15.84
C GLY A 50 -1.85 3.72 -14.84
N LEU A 51 -3.06 3.37 -14.41
CA LEU A 51 -3.29 2.25 -13.48
C LEU A 51 -3.17 0.87 -14.14
N GLY A 52 -3.48 0.76 -15.44
CA GLY A 52 -3.48 -0.50 -16.17
C GLY A 52 -2.08 -1.09 -16.38
N ARG A 53 -1.97 -2.42 -16.32
CA ARG A 53 -0.69 -3.14 -16.48
C ARG A 53 -0.01 -2.89 -17.83
N ASP A 54 -0.79 -2.95 -18.90
CA ASP A 54 -0.30 -2.89 -20.28
C ASP A 54 -0.16 -1.44 -20.77
N THR A 55 -0.99 -0.54 -20.27
CA THR A 55 -1.05 0.88 -20.66
C THR A 55 -0.13 1.76 -19.81
N GLY A 56 0.12 1.38 -18.56
CA GLY A 56 0.91 2.15 -17.59
C GLY A 56 2.33 2.51 -18.05
N PRO A 57 3.11 1.59 -18.67
CA PRO A 57 4.47 1.89 -19.12
C PRO A 57 4.56 3.08 -20.10
N THR A 58 3.54 3.27 -20.95
CA THR A 58 3.48 4.36 -21.94
C THR A 58 2.62 5.54 -21.51
N ALA A 59 1.86 5.43 -20.41
CA ALA A 59 0.99 6.50 -19.93
C ALA A 59 1.80 7.74 -19.50
N THR A 60 1.26 8.94 -19.78
CA THR A 60 1.86 10.21 -19.35
C THR A 60 1.58 10.48 -17.88
N VAL A 61 0.31 10.32 -17.45
CA VAL A 61 -0.10 10.30 -16.05
C VAL A 61 0.30 8.96 -15.44
N LYS A 62 1.28 8.97 -14.54
CA LYS A 62 2.00 7.75 -14.13
C LYS A 62 1.27 6.89 -13.10
N MET A 63 0.36 7.48 -12.31
CA MET A 63 -0.45 6.77 -11.31
C MET A 63 0.39 5.88 -10.39
N LEU A 64 1.45 6.45 -9.81
CA LEU A 64 2.49 5.74 -9.07
C LEU A 64 1.97 5.21 -7.72
N PRO A 65 2.16 3.91 -7.42
CA PRO A 65 1.88 3.36 -6.10
C PRO A 65 2.79 3.96 -5.02
N THR A 66 2.20 4.37 -3.89
CA THR A 66 2.94 5.02 -2.78
C THR A 66 3.21 4.09 -1.61
N PHE A 67 2.64 2.88 -1.61
CA PHE A 67 2.64 1.93 -0.48
C PHE A 67 1.98 2.43 0.80
N VAL A 68 1.32 3.59 0.77
CA VAL A 68 0.54 4.08 1.90
C VAL A 68 -0.91 3.62 1.78
N ARG A 69 -1.36 2.73 2.69
CA ARG A 69 -2.63 2.00 2.56
C ARG A 69 -3.82 2.59 3.32
N ALA A 70 -3.57 3.53 4.23
CA ALA A 70 -4.61 4.20 5.01
C ALA A 70 -4.15 5.59 5.45
N ILE A 71 -5.11 6.46 5.75
CA ILE A 71 -4.88 7.72 6.47
C ILE A 71 -4.62 7.44 7.97
N PRO A 72 -4.10 8.41 8.73
CA PRO A 72 -3.82 8.21 10.15
C PRO A 72 -5.08 7.83 10.93
N ASP A 73 -4.98 6.84 11.83
CA ASP A 73 -6.11 6.31 12.60
C ASP A 73 -6.15 6.79 14.07
N GLY A 74 -5.15 7.57 14.47
CA GLY A 74 -4.99 8.11 15.83
C GLY A 74 -4.20 7.19 16.77
N SER A 75 -3.76 6.02 16.31
CA SER A 75 -2.84 5.14 17.06
C SER A 75 -1.38 5.56 16.94
N GLU A 76 -1.07 6.49 16.03
CA GLU A 76 0.29 6.99 15.81
C GLU A 76 0.83 7.66 17.08
N LYS A 77 2.06 7.32 17.45
CA LYS A 77 2.77 7.91 18.59
C LYS A 77 4.27 7.79 18.37
N GLY A 78 5.03 8.76 18.86
CA GLY A 78 6.49 8.73 18.80
C GLY A 78 7.11 10.11 18.58
N ASP A 79 8.44 10.12 18.42
CA ASP A 79 9.25 11.29 18.15
C ASP A 79 10.01 11.03 16.84
N PHE A 80 9.76 11.84 15.82
CA PHE A 80 10.18 11.58 14.45
C PHE A 80 10.89 12.80 13.87
N ILE A 81 11.78 12.58 12.91
CA ILE A 81 12.31 13.63 12.05
C ILE A 81 11.59 13.55 10.70
N ALA A 82 11.25 14.69 10.12
CA ALA A 82 10.70 14.79 8.77
C ALA A 82 11.55 15.74 7.93
N LEU A 83 12.06 15.24 6.81
CA LEU A 83 12.71 16.03 5.76
C LEU A 83 11.65 16.45 4.73
N ASP A 84 11.72 17.67 4.22
CA ASP A 84 10.82 18.18 3.19
C ASP A 84 11.60 18.91 2.09
N LEU A 85 11.89 18.20 1.00
CA LEU A 85 12.71 18.65 -0.12
C LEU A 85 11.92 18.63 -1.44
N GLY A 86 12.05 19.72 -2.19
CA GLY A 86 11.48 19.85 -3.55
C GLY A 86 10.42 20.95 -3.66
N GLY A 87 9.99 21.54 -2.55
CA GLY A 87 9.16 22.74 -2.52
C GLY A 87 9.93 24.04 -2.80
N SER A 88 9.40 25.18 -2.36
CA SER A 88 10.10 26.47 -2.45
C SER A 88 11.30 26.56 -1.50
N ASN A 89 11.24 25.87 -0.37
CA ASN A 89 12.26 25.85 0.68
C ASN A 89 12.53 24.41 1.10
N PHE A 90 13.78 24.06 1.45
CA PHE A 90 14.09 22.81 2.14
C PHE A 90 13.83 22.98 3.64
N ARG A 91 13.08 22.05 4.25
CA ARG A 91 12.74 22.09 5.68
C ARG A 91 13.09 20.79 6.36
N ILE A 92 13.49 20.90 7.62
CA ILE A 92 13.65 19.76 8.53
C ILE A 92 12.78 20.03 9.74
N LEU A 93 12.00 19.03 10.14
CA LEU A 93 11.09 19.11 11.26
C LEU A 93 11.33 17.98 12.24
N ARG A 94 11.12 18.27 13.52
CA ARG A 94 10.91 17.27 14.55
C ARG A 94 9.43 17.25 14.87
N VAL A 95 8.82 16.07 14.79
CA VAL A 95 7.39 15.87 15.01
C VAL A 95 7.21 14.87 16.14
N LYS A 96 6.63 15.33 17.25
CA LYS A 96 6.25 14.48 18.37
C LYS A 96 4.75 14.26 18.34
N VAL A 97 4.34 13.02 18.18
CA VAL A 97 2.94 12.59 18.22
C VAL A 97 2.67 11.96 19.57
N THR A 98 1.75 12.53 20.32
CA THR A 98 1.43 12.09 21.69
C THR A 98 -0.02 11.60 21.78
N GLN A 99 -0.30 10.78 22.79
CA GLN A 99 -1.67 10.35 23.09
C GLN A 99 -2.46 11.39 23.90
N ASP A 100 -1.85 12.55 24.22
CA ASP A 100 -2.55 13.63 24.92
C ASP A 100 -3.51 14.34 23.94
N LYS A 101 -4.82 14.20 24.23
CA LYS A 101 -5.88 14.83 23.45
C LYS A 101 -5.80 16.36 23.40
N LYS A 102 -5.10 17.01 24.34
CA LYS A 102 -4.94 18.47 24.36
C LYS A 102 -3.82 18.97 23.45
N GLN A 103 -2.75 18.18 23.29
CA GLN A 103 -1.62 18.49 22.41
C GLN A 103 -1.20 17.23 21.64
N PRO A 104 -2.01 16.80 20.67
CA PRO A 104 -1.78 15.55 19.96
C PRO A 104 -0.48 15.57 19.14
N VAL A 105 -0.05 16.74 18.68
CA VAL A 105 1.19 16.90 17.89
C VAL A 105 1.95 18.15 18.31
N GLN A 106 3.25 18.01 18.56
CA GLN A 106 4.19 19.11 18.73
C GLN A 106 5.19 19.10 17.57
N MET A 107 5.45 20.28 16.97
CA MET A 107 6.31 20.41 15.81
C MET A 107 7.32 21.54 16.00
N GLU A 108 8.58 21.23 15.72
CA GLU A 108 9.67 22.19 15.65
C GLU A 108 10.27 22.11 14.25
N SER A 109 10.47 23.24 13.58
CA SER A 109 10.93 23.25 12.18
C SER A 109 12.07 24.24 11.95
N GLN A 110 12.99 23.87 11.06
CA GLN A 110 14.03 24.76 10.56
C GLN A 110 14.03 24.76 9.03
N VAL A 111 14.16 25.94 8.45
CA VAL A 111 14.32 26.13 7.01
C VAL A 111 15.80 26.24 6.69
N TYR A 112 16.23 25.50 5.67
CA TYR A 112 17.59 25.55 5.14
C TYR A 112 17.55 26.10 3.72
N GLU A 113 18.46 27.03 3.43
CA GLU A 113 18.67 27.51 2.08
C GLU A 113 19.38 26.44 1.25
N THR A 114 18.89 26.18 0.05
CA THR A 114 19.52 25.25 -0.90
C THR A 114 19.96 26.06 -2.12
N PRO A 115 21.24 26.44 -2.21
CA PRO A 115 21.77 27.28 -3.28
C PRO A 115 21.56 26.70 -4.69
N ASP A 116 21.51 27.57 -5.70
CA ASP A 116 21.29 27.18 -7.09
C ASP A 116 22.39 26.23 -7.62
N ASP A 117 23.64 26.36 -7.15
CA ASP A 117 24.74 25.47 -7.54
C ASP A 117 24.62 24.07 -6.91
N ILE A 118 23.83 23.92 -5.84
CA ILE A 118 23.51 22.62 -5.24
C ILE A 118 22.37 21.94 -6.00
N ILE A 119 21.27 22.64 -6.30
CA ILE A 119 20.11 22.04 -7.00
C ILE A 119 20.41 21.68 -8.47
N HIS A 120 21.37 22.36 -9.11
CA HIS A 120 21.86 22.07 -10.47
C HIS A 120 23.21 21.33 -10.48
N GLY A 121 23.74 20.97 -9.31
CA GLY A 121 25.05 20.34 -9.17
C GLY A 121 25.04 18.82 -9.42
N SER A 122 25.82 18.08 -8.65
CA SER A 122 25.78 16.61 -8.64
C SER A 122 24.92 16.10 -7.50
N GLY A 123 24.34 14.91 -7.67
CA GLY A 123 23.59 14.21 -6.62
C GLY A 123 24.39 14.06 -5.34
N SER A 124 25.68 13.72 -5.45
CA SER A 124 26.58 13.65 -4.30
C SER A 124 26.67 14.97 -3.52
N ARG A 125 26.67 16.13 -4.19
CA ARG A 125 26.67 17.43 -3.53
C ARG A 125 25.32 17.75 -2.89
N LEU A 126 24.22 17.44 -3.59
CA LEU A 126 22.87 17.63 -3.07
C LEU A 126 22.64 16.82 -1.79
N PHE A 127 22.91 15.51 -1.80
CA PHE A 127 22.68 14.67 -0.62
C PHE A 127 23.70 14.92 0.50
N ALA A 128 24.93 15.35 0.19
CA ALA A 128 25.85 15.85 1.21
C ALA A 128 25.29 17.09 1.92
N HIS A 129 24.77 18.06 1.16
CA HIS A 129 24.11 19.24 1.75
C HIS A 129 22.90 18.87 2.61
N VAL A 130 22.04 17.95 2.15
CA VAL A 130 20.90 17.45 2.96
C VAL A 130 21.38 16.78 4.26
N ALA A 131 22.42 15.94 4.19
CA ALA A 131 23.01 15.32 5.37
C ALA A 131 23.67 16.34 6.31
N ASP A 132 24.25 17.42 5.77
CA ASP A 132 24.85 18.48 6.57
C ASP A 132 23.79 19.26 7.35
N CYS A 133 22.69 19.63 6.69
CA CYS A 133 21.55 20.28 7.31
C CYS A 133 20.90 19.40 8.38
N LEU A 134 20.75 18.09 8.12
CA LEU A 134 20.20 17.16 9.10
C LEU A 134 21.10 17.05 10.34
N GLY A 135 22.42 16.95 10.16
CA GLY A 135 23.37 16.93 11.26
C GLY A 135 23.33 18.19 12.11
N ASP A 136 23.27 19.36 11.47
CA ASP A 136 23.11 20.66 12.14
C ASP A 136 21.78 20.75 12.91
N PHE A 137 20.67 20.31 12.31
CA PHE A 137 19.37 20.28 12.97
C PHE A 137 19.40 19.39 14.22
N MET A 138 19.93 18.17 14.10
CA MET A 138 20.00 17.22 15.22
C MET A 138 20.92 17.70 16.34
N GLU A 139 21.99 18.43 16.02
CA GLU A 139 22.88 19.07 17.01
C GLU A 139 22.13 20.15 17.78
N LYS A 140 21.48 21.10 17.07
CA LYS A 140 20.71 22.19 17.68
C LYS A 140 19.58 21.68 18.57
N GLN A 141 18.94 20.59 18.18
CA GLN A 141 17.86 19.96 18.93
C GLN A 141 18.35 18.99 20.02
N LYS A 142 19.66 18.72 20.10
CA LYS A 142 20.28 17.76 21.04
C LYS A 142 19.63 16.37 20.97
N ILE A 143 19.58 15.81 19.77
CA ILE A 143 18.93 14.53 19.46
C ILE A 143 19.78 13.55 18.64
N LYS A 144 21.08 13.83 18.43
CA LYS A 144 21.98 12.94 17.67
C LYS A 144 22.10 11.53 18.26
N ASP A 145 21.92 11.41 19.57
CA ASP A 145 21.99 10.17 20.34
C ASP A 145 20.69 9.33 20.29
N LYS A 146 19.58 9.90 19.82
CA LYS A 146 18.24 9.30 19.97
C LYS A 146 17.81 8.34 18.86
N LYS A 147 18.60 8.19 17.78
CA LYS A 147 18.30 7.37 16.60
C LYS A 147 16.83 7.47 16.16
N LEU A 148 16.33 8.70 16.00
CA LEU A 148 14.92 8.93 15.69
C LEU A 148 14.60 8.44 14.26
N PRO A 149 13.44 7.80 14.04
CA PRO A 149 13.00 7.44 12.70
C PRO A 149 12.77 8.69 11.85
N VAL A 150 13.16 8.61 10.58
CA VAL A 150 13.11 9.72 9.63
C VAL A 150 12.14 9.43 8.52
N GLY A 151 11.19 10.34 8.32
CA GLY A 151 10.36 10.42 7.12
C GLY A 151 10.96 11.40 6.13
N PHE A 152 10.94 11.06 4.85
CA PHE A 152 11.46 11.92 3.80
C PHE A 152 10.34 12.30 2.82
N THR A 153 9.85 13.53 2.92
CA THR A 153 9.04 14.11 1.86
C THR A 153 9.95 14.54 0.72
N PHE A 154 9.80 13.86 -0.42
CA PHE A 154 10.58 14.10 -1.62
C PHE A 154 9.61 14.33 -2.79
N SER A 155 9.41 15.61 -3.15
CA SER A 155 8.34 16.06 -4.05
C SER A 155 8.67 15.83 -5.54
N PHE A 156 9.01 14.61 -5.93
CA PHE A 156 9.36 14.25 -7.31
C PHE A 156 8.74 12.89 -7.67
N PRO A 157 8.56 12.61 -8.97
CA PRO A 157 8.05 11.31 -9.41
C PRO A 157 9.06 10.22 -9.07
N CYS A 158 8.68 9.32 -8.17
CA CYS A 158 9.50 8.19 -7.74
C CYS A 158 8.77 6.87 -7.97
N ALA A 159 9.48 5.90 -8.56
CA ALA A 159 9.05 4.50 -8.50
C ALA A 159 9.40 3.94 -7.12
N GLN A 160 8.44 3.27 -6.50
CA GLN A 160 8.58 2.63 -5.20
C GLN A 160 8.16 1.17 -5.31
N THR A 161 8.84 0.28 -4.59
CA THR A 161 8.42 -1.11 -4.39
C THR A 161 8.06 -1.39 -2.92
N LYS A 162 8.37 -0.44 -2.04
CA LYS A 162 8.14 -0.41 -0.59
C LYS A 162 8.32 1.02 -0.06
N LEU A 163 7.90 1.29 1.17
CA LEU A 163 7.90 2.64 1.76
C LEU A 163 9.29 3.25 1.92
N ASP A 164 10.31 2.45 2.21
CA ASP A 164 11.70 2.85 2.46
C ASP A 164 12.58 2.84 1.20
N GLU A 165 11.97 2.92 0.02
CA GLU A 165 12.64 2.95 -1.28
C GLU A 165 11.98 3.99 -2.19
N ALA A 166 12.79 4.78 -2.90
CA ALA A 166 12.29 5.74 -3.88
C ALA A 166 13.30 5.99 -5.01
N VAL A 167 13.09 5.31 -6.13
CA VAL A 167 13.88 5.52 -7.36
C VAL A 167 13.36 6.74 -8.10
N LEU A 168 14.16 7.81 -8.17
CA LEU A 168 13.77 9.02 -8.89
C LEU A 168 13.60 8.71 -10.39
N LEU A 169 12.41 8.96 -10.94
CA LEU A 169 12.15 8.76 -12.38
C LEU A 169 12.70 9.91 -13.20
N THR A 170 12.34 11.13 -12.85
CA THR A 170 12.84 12.33 -13.51
C THR A 170 12.72 13.56 -12.62
N TRP A 171 13.64 14.50 -12.78
CA TRP A 171 13.55 15.79 -12.13
C TRP A 171 12.43 16.67 -12.70
N THR A 172 11.81 17.45 -11.83
CA THR A 172 10.80 18.45 -12.17
C THR A 172 11.12 19.79 -11.49
N LYS A 173 10.34 20.83 -11.83
CA LYS A 173 10.48 22.18 -11.26
C LYS A 173 11.87 22.78 -11.54
N LYS A 174 12.65 23.08 -10.49
CA LYS A 174 13.96 23.75 -10.55
C LYS A 174 15.16 22.81 -10.35
N PHE A 175 14.93 21.55 -9.99
CA PHE A 175 16.02 20.62 -9.67
C PHE A 175 16.56 19.97 -10.94
N ARG A 176 17.87 19.75 -11.00
CA ARG A 176 18.54 19.03 -12.09
C ARG A 176 19.87 18.42 -11.66
N ALA A 177 19.95 17.91 -10.43
CA ALA A 177 21.18 17.33 -9.92
C ALA A 177 21.55 16.04 -10.68
N SER A 178 22.76 15.98 -11.21
CA SER A 178 23.22 14.85 -12.05
C SER A 178 23.46 13.58 -11.23
N GLY A 179 23.24 12.40 -11.83
CA GLY A 179 23.48 11.11 -11.17
C GLY A 179 22.46 10.73 -10.08
N VAL A 180 21.25 11.28 -10.15
CA VAL A 180 20.13 10.95 -9.23
C VAL A 180 18.97 10.25 -9.94
N GLU A 181 18.62 10.65 -11.16
CA GLU A 181 17.59 9.96 -11.95
C GLU A 181 18.00 8.48 -12.18
N GLY A 182 17.06 7.57 -12.00
CA GLY A 182 17.29 6.12 -12.00
C GLY A 182 17.92 5.55 -10.73
N MET A 183 18.23 6.39 -9.74
CA MET A 183 18.83 5.97 -8.47
C MET A 183 17.83 6.08 -7.32
N ASP A 184 17.95 5.15 -6.36
CA ASP A 184 17.20 5.22 -5.10
C ASP A 184 17.77 6.32 -4.19
N VAL A 185 16.94 7.32 -3.89
CA VAL A 185 17.33 8.50 -3.11
C VAL A 185 17.56 8.18 -1.63
N VAL A 186 16.95 7.11 -1.11
CA VAL A 186 17.20 6.62 0.26
C VAL A 186 18.63 6.13 0.36
N ASN A 187 19.05 5.30 -0.60
CA ASN A 187 20.43 4.84 -0.70
C ASN A 187 21.44 5.98 -0.87
N LEU A 188 21.12 7.00 -1.67
CA LEU A 188 21.99 8.18 -1.84
C LEU A 188 22.13 8.99 -0.54
N LEU A 189 21.02 9.22 0.16
CA LEU A 189 21.02 9.92 1.44
C LEU A 189 21.77 9.13 2.53
N ASN A 190 21.52 7.82 2.65
CA ASN A 190 22.22 6.94 3.58
C ASN A 190 23.74 6.92 3.34
N ARG A 191 24.19 6.94 2.07
CA ARG A 191 25.62 7.06 1.75
C ARG A 191 26.19 8.41 2.21
N ALA A 192 25.46 9.51 2.03
CA ALA A 192 25.90 10.83 2.46
C ALA A 192 26.01 10.93 3.99
N ILE A 193 25.00 10.43 4.72
CA ILE A 193 25.00 10.35 6.18
C ILE A 193 26.18 9.50 6.68
N LYS A 194 26.36 8.30 6.11
CA LYS A 194 27.47 7.40 6.47
C LYS A 194 28.84 8.01 6.21
N LYS A 195 29.00 8.75 5.11
CA LYS A 195 30.26 9.45 4.77
C LYS A 195 30.58 10.54 5.80
N ARG A 196 29.55 11.20 6.34
CA ARG A 196 29.69 12.24 7.36
C ARG A 196 30.04 11.66 8.73
N GLY A 197 29.34 10.61 9.17
CA GLY A 197 29.72 9.76 10.31
C GLY A 197 29.51 10.34 11.72
N ASP A 198 28.91 11.53 11.87
CA ASP A 198 28.69 12.20 13.17
C ASP A 198 27.29 11.95 13.79
N TYR A 199 26.40 11.24 13.10
CA TYR A 199 25.10 10.77 13.60
C TYR A 199 24.59 9.57 12.80
N GLU A 200 23.57 8.90 13.32
CA GLU A 200 22.79 7.87 12.62
C GLU A 200 21.36 8.38 12.38
N ALA A 201 20.79 8.03 11.23
CA ALA A 201 19.41 8.35 10.87
C ALA A 201 18.81 7.19 10.10
N ASP A 202 17.63 6.75 10.53
CA ASP A 202 16.92 5.62 9.93
C ASP A 202 15.81 6.14 9.02
N ILE A 203 16.05 6.13 7.70
CA ILE A 203 15.07 6.59 6.71
C ILE A 203 14.03 5.49 6.51
N MET A 204 12.88 5.63 7.18
CA MET A 204 11.85 4.59 7.25
C MET A 204 10.75 4.73 6.19
N ALA A 205 10.59 5.93 5.63
CA ALA A 205 9.57 6.21 4.63
C ALA A 205 10.00 7.35 3.71
N VAL A 206 9.74 7.21 2.42
CA VAL A 206 9.73 8.30 1.45
C VAL A 206 8.32 8.51 0.93
N VAL A 207 7.87 9.76 0.94
CA VAL A 207 6.54 10.15 0.48
C VAL A 207 6.59 11.36 -0.44
N ASN A 208 5.65 11.46 -1.37
CA ASN A 208 5.42 12.69 -2.11
C ASN A 208 4.74 13.74 -1.21
N ASP A 209 4.90 15.04 -1.52
CA ASP A 209 4.25 16.11 -0.75
C ASP A 209 2.73 16.10 -0.82
N THR A 210 2.15 15.61 -1.92
CA THR A 210 0.71 15.34 -2.02
C THR A 210 0.26 14.32 -0.98
N VAL A 211 1.00 13.21 -0.82
CA VAL A 211 0.73 12.15 0.17
C VAL A 211 0.89 12.70 1.58
N GLY A 212 1.98 13.42 1.86
CA GLY A 212 2.17 14.10 3.13
C GLY A 212 1.04 15.07 3.46
N THR A 213 0.56 15.84 2.48
CA THR A 213 -0.58 16.76 2.64
C THR A 213 -1.88 16.01 2.94
N MET A 214 -2.16 14.92 2.21
CA MET A 214 -3.32 14.06 2.46
C MET A 214 -3.29 13.50 3.89
N MET A 215 -2.13 13.06 4.37
CA MET A 215 -1.98 12.50 5.72
C MET A 215 -2.03 13.55 6.82
N THR A 216 -1.46 14.74 6.59
CA THR A 216 -1.61 15.88 7.51
C THR A 216 -3.09 16.22 7.72
N CYS A 217 -3.83 16.35 6.63
CA CYS A 217 -5.26 16.67 6.68
C CYS A 217 -6.12 15.49 7.14
N GLY A 218 -5.73 14.26 6.81
CA GLY A 218 -6.41 13.03 7.24
C GLY A 218 -6.35 12.80 8.74
N PHE A 219 -5.26 13.23 9.37
CA PHE A 219 -5.15 13.25 10.83
C PHE A 219 -6.24 14.12 11.48
N ASP A 220 -6.58 15.26 10.88
CA ASP A 220 -7.58 16.20 11.40
C ASP A 220 -9.01 15.92 10.90
N ASP A 221 -9.16 15.23 9.75
CA ASP A 221 -10.43 14.84 9.16
C ASP A 221 -10.35 13.47 8.49
N GLN A 222 -10.99 12.47 9.11
CA GLN A 222 -11.04 11.07 8.65
C GLN A 222 -11.78 10.85 7.31
N ARG A 223 -12.32 11.91 6.70
CA ARG A 223 -12.88 11.88 5.34
C ARG A 223 -11.87 12.29 4.26
N CYS A 224 -10.63 12.62 4.64
CA CYS A 224 -9.60 13.02 3.69
C CYS A 224 -9.19 11.84 2.81
N GLU A 225 -9.38 11.97 1.51
CA GLU A 225 -9.04 10.91 0.53
C GLU A 225 -8.25 11.43 -0.66
N VAL A 226 -7.94 12.73 -0.67
CA VAL A 226 -7.20 13.40 -1.73
C VAL A 226 -6.23 14.40 -1.11
N GLY A 227 -4.98 14.40 -1.57
CA GLY A 227 -3.99 15.44 -1.27
C GLY A 227 -3.61 16.18 -2.55
N VAL A 228 -3.71 17.51 -2.55
CA VAL A 228 -3.41 18.35 -3.72
C VAL A 228 -2.34 19.39 -3.38
N ILE A 229 -1.38 19.55 -4.28
CA ILE A 229 -0.36 20.59 -4.22
C ILE A 229 -0.60 21.59 -5.34
N ILE A 230 -0.65 22.88 -4.99
CA ILE A 230 -0.75 24.01 -5.93
C ILE A 230 0.24 25.11 -5.48
N GLY A 231 1.53 24.87 -5.75
CA GLY A 231 2.65 25.68 -5.29
C GLY A 231 3.65 25.97 -6.41
N THR A 232 4.93 25.70 -6.18
CA THR A 232 5.97 25.76 -7.24
C THR A 232 5.59 24.84 -8.40
N GLY A 233 5.23 23.60 -8.09
CA GLY A 233 4.61 22.65 -9.00
C GLY A 233 3.12 22.46 -8.70
N THR A 234 2.48 21.55 -9.43
CA THR A 234 1.16 21.06 -9.06
C THR A 234 1.05 19.55 -9.26
N ASN A 235 0.48 18.87 -8.26
CA ASN A 235 0.26 17.43 -8.29
C ASN A 235 -0.95 17.06 -7.42
N ALA A 236 -1.46 15.84 -7.57
CA ALA A 236 -2.44 15.27 -6.65
C ALA A 236 -2.18 13.78 -6.38
N CYS A 237 -2.59 13.34 -5.20
CA CYS A 237 -2.73 11.94 -4.84
C CYS A 237 -4.14 11.65 -4.32
N TYR A 238 -4.56 10.39 -4.36
CA TYR A 238 -5.84 9.96 -3.78
C TYR A 238 -5.82 8.49 -3.38
N MET A 239 -6.77 8.08 -2.53
CA MET A 239 -6.96 6.67 -2.15
C MET A 239 -7.71 5.90 -3.24
N GLU A 240 -7.05 4.96 -3.91
CA GLU A 240 -7.63 4.05 -4.91
C GLU A 240 -7.83 2.65 -4.32
N GLU A 241 -8.81 1.90 -4.85
CA GLU A 241 -9.02 0.50 -4.46
C GLU A 241 -7.90 -0.39 -5.02
N LEU A 242 -7.36 -1.29 -4.19
CA LEU A 242 -6.20 -2.10 -4.58
C LEU A 242 -6.48 -2.96 -5.82
N ARG A 243 -7.71 -3.47 -5.97
CA ARG A 243 -8.20 -4.20 -7.15
C ARG A 243 -8.14 -3.43 -8.48
N HIS A 244 -7.90 -2.12 -8.46
CA HIS A 244 -7.74 -1.31 -9.67
C HIS A 244 -6.28 -0.93 -9.96
N ILE A 245 -5.33 -1.40 -9.16
CA ILE A 245 -3.90 -1.05 -9.27
C ILE A 245 -3.14 -2.27 -9.78
N ASP A 246 -3.17 -2.49 -11.09
CA ASP A 246 -2.60 -3.71 -11.69
C ASP A 246 -1.07 -3.86 -11.48
N GLN A 247 -0.39 -2.75 -11.16
CA GLN A 247 1.04 -2.69 -10.91
C GLN A 247 1.43 -3.27 -9.53
N VAL A 248 0.47 -3.49 -8.63
CA VAL A 248 0.69 -3.97 -7.27
C VAL A 248 -0.10 -5.24 -7.05
N GLU A 249 0.54 -6.28 -6.53
CA GLU A 249 -0.14 -7.53 -6.20
C GLU A 249 -1.11 -7.36 -5.01
N GLY A 250 -2.32 -7.88 -5.16
CA GLY A 250 -3.38 -7.87 -4.16
C GLY A 250 -4.64 -7.13 -4.62
N ASP A 251 -5.77 -7.45 -4.01
CA ASP A 251 -7.09 -6.88 -4.33
C ASP A 251 -7.83 -6.34 -3.09
N GLU A 252 -7.26 -6.55 -1.89
CA GLU A 252 -7.86 -6.13 -0.62
C GLU A 252 -7.44 -4.72 -0.17
N GLY A 253 -8.45 -3.92 0.19
CA GLY A 253 -8.26 -2.59 0.75
C GLY A 253 -7.89 -1.55 -0.28
N ARG A 254 -7.17 -0.52 0.16
CA ARG A 254 -6.87 0.68 -0.65
C ARG A 254 -5.39 1.03 -0.58
N MET A 255 -4.93 1.79 -1.56
CA MET A 255 -3.61 2.39 -1.55
C MET A 255 -3.68 3.81 -2.11
N CYS A 256 -2.93 4.72 -1.51
CA CYS A 256 -2.74 6.06 -2.05
C CYS A 256 -1.95 5.97 -3.37
N ILE A 257 -2.49 6.58 -4.42
CA ILE A 257 -1.84 6.72 -5.71
C ILE A 257 -1.38 8.16 -5.88
N ASN A 258 -0.12 8.34 -6.25
CA ASN A 258 0.41 9.61 -6.71
C ASN A 258 0.18 9.73 -8.23
N THR A 259 -0.69 10.64 -8.66
CA THR A 259 -1.06 10.75 -10.08
C THR A 259 0.08 11.21 -10.98
N GLU A 260 0.95 12.08 -10.46
CA GLU A 260 1.90 12.87 -11.26
C GLU A 260 1.18 13.60 -12.42
N TRP A 261 0.03 14.23 -12.13
CA TRP A 261 -0.81 14.88 -13.14
C TRP A 261 -0.11 16.04 -13.88
N GLY A 262 1.08 16.45 -13.43
CA GLY A 262 1.82 17.55 -14.04
C GLY A 262 2.22 17.23 -15.48
N ALA A 263 2.45 15.94 -15.76
CA ALA A 263 2.78 15.39 -17.08
C ALA A 263 1.56 15.17 -17.98
N PHE A 264 0.34 15.46 -17.53
CA PHE A 264 -0.85 15.35 -18.36
C PHE A 264 -0.69 16.21 -19.63
N GLY A 265 -0.93 15.63 -20.80
CA GLY A 265 -0.73 16.31 -22.09
C GLY A 265 0.68 16.25 -22.67
N ASP A 266 1.66 15.63 -22.00
CA ASP A 266 3.04 15.48 -22.51
C ASP A 266 3.13 14.67 -23.82
N ASP A 267 2.09 13.90 -24.16
CA ASP A 267 1.91 13.15 -25.40
C ASP A 267 1.22 13.97 -26.52
N GLY A 268 0.88 15.22 -26.24
CA GLY A 268 0.18 16.12 -27.16
C GLY A 268 -1.34 16.11 -27.02
N SER A 269 -1.91 15.35 -26.07
CA SER A 269 -3.37 15.26 -25.85
C SER A 269 -4.03 16.56 -25.38
N LEU A 270 -3.25 17.60 -25.05
CA LEU A 270 -3.71 18.94 -24.67
C LEU A 270 -3.29 20.04 -25.66
N GLU A 271 -2.76 19.70 -26.85
CA GLU A 271 -2.27 20.71 -27.80
C GLU A 271 -3.36 21.69 -28.28
N ASP A 272 -4.61 21.25 -28.32
CA ASP A 272 -5.77 22.05 -28.73
C ASP A 272 -6.12 23.17 -27.72
N ILE A 273 -5.73 23.02 -26.45
CA ILE A 273 -5.95 24.05 -25.41
C ILE A 273 -4.68 24.85 -25.09
N ARG A 274 -3.51 24.39 -25.53
CA ARG A 274 -2.23 25.10 -25.35
C ARG A 274 -2.10 26.24 -26.35
N THR A 275 -1.69 27.41 -25.85
CA THR A 275 -1.49 28.62 -26.66
C THR A 275 -0.05 28.77 -27.13
N GLU A 276 0.24 29.79 -27.93
CA GLU A 276 1.62 30.14 -28.29
C GLU A 276 2.48 30.46 -27.05
N PHE A 277 1.91 31.13 -26.05
CA PHE A 277 2.58 31.45 -24.78
C PHE A 277 2.99 30.19 -24.00
N ASP A 278 2.12 29.17 -23.96
CA ASP A 278 2.41 27.89 -23.31
C ASP A 278 3.53 27.11 -24.04
N ARG A 279 3.67 27.30 -25.35
CA ARG A 279 4.76 26.71 -26.14
C ARG A 279 6.07 27.48 -25.98
N GLU A 280 6.01 28.80 -25.84
CA GLU A 280 7.20 29.62 -25.58
C GLU A 280 7.78 29.40 -24.20
N ILE A 281 6.95 29.35 -23.15
CA ILE A 281 7.43 29.06 -21.79
C ILE A 281 8.03 27.66 -21.69
N ASP A 282 7.47 26.69 -22.41
CA ASP A 282 7.97 25.32 -22.46
C ASP A 282 9.34 25.24 -23.13
N ARG A 283 9.50 25.87 -24.31
CA ARG A 283 10.80 25.96 -25.02
C ARG A 283 11.89 26.57 -24.17
N GLY A 284 11.56 27.58 -23.34
CA GLY A 284 12.50 28.24 -22.45
C GLY A 284 12.67 27.57 -21.08
N SER A 285 12.03 26.43 -20.81
CA SER A 285 12.06 25.76 -19.51
C SER A 285 13.27 24.82 -19.32
N ILE A 286 13.47 24.32 -18.09
CA ILE A 286 14.55 23.36 -17.78
C ILE A 286 14.26 21.99 -18.39
N ASN A 287 12.98 21.67 -18.62
CA ASN A 287 12.48 20.39 -19.10
C ASN A 287 11.50 20.57 -20.28
N PRO A 288 11.95 21.04 -21.47
CA PRO A 288 11.08 21.23 -22.63
C PRO A 288 10.34 19.96 -23.03
N GLY A 289 9.06 20.07 -23.38
CA GLY A 289 8.20 18.95 -23.77
C GLY A 289 7.76 18.06 -22.61
N LYS A 290 8.01 18.46 -21.36
CA LYS A 290 7.61 17.75 -20.14
C LYS A 290 6.81 18.64 -19.21
N GLN A 291 5.99 18.03 -18.35
CA GLN A 291 5.21 18.73 -17.34
C GLN A 291 4.29 19.82 -17.95
N LEU A 292 3.69 19.55 -19.12
CA LEU A 292 2.98 20.55 -19.91
C LEU A 292 1.73 21.08 -19.19
N PHE A 293 0.96 20.22 -18.52
CA PHE A 293 -0.17 20.64 -17.69
C PHE A 293 0.28 21.48 -16.49
N GLU A 294 1.34 21.06 -15.80
CA GLU A 294 1.92 21.82 -14.68
C GLU A 294 2.35 23.22 -15.11
N LYS A 295 2.95 23.37 -16.30
CA LYS A 295 3.36 24.66 -16.87
C LYS A 295 2.21 25.63 -17.12
N MET A 296 1.00 25.13 -17.35
CA MET A 296 -0.20 25.96 -17.49
C MET A 296 -0.85 26.33 -16.16
N ALA A 297 -0.53 25.61 -15.08
CA ALA A 297 -1.29 25.66 -13.83
C ALA A 297 -0.49 26.14 -12.61
N SER A 298 0.80 25.82 -12.47
CA SER A 298 1.52 26.04 -11.21
C SER A 298 2.11 27.45 -11.05
N GLY A 299 2.51 27.75 -9.81
CA GLY A 299 3.05 29.03 -9.42
C GLY A 299 4.47 29.32 -9.93
N MET A 300 5.23 28.33 -10.41
CA MET A 300 6.54 28.61 -11.03
C MET A 300 6.41 29.30 -12.39
N TYR A 301 5.31 29.06 -13.10
CA TYR A 301 5.15 29.44 -14.50
C TYR A 301 4.16 30.59 -14.72
N MET A 302 3.20 30.77 -13.81
CA MET A 302 2.13 31.77 -13.94
C MET A 302 2.63 33.20 -14.17
N GLY A 303 3.60 33.68 -13.40
CA GLY A 303 4.16 35.02 -13.61
C GLY A 303 4.87 35.19 -14.96
N GLU A 304 5.58 34.16 -15.42
CA GLU A 304 6.27 34.19 -16.71
C GLU A 304 5.29 34.12 -17.89
N LEU A 305 4.20 33.35 -17.77
CA LEU A 305 3.10 33.36 -18.74
C LEU A 305 2.51 34.77 -18.89
N VAL A 306 2.25 35.45 -17.77
CA VAL A 306 1.79 36.86 -17.81
C VAL A 306 2.82 37.71 -18.53
N ARG A 307 4.11 37.63 -18.17
CA ARG A 307 5.17 38.42 -18.83
C ARG A 307 5.20 38.23 -20.34
N LEU A 308 5.11 37.00 -20.83
CA LEU A 308 5.13 36.70 -22.26
C LEU A 308 3.93 37.33 -22.98
N ILE A 309 2.74 37.29 -22.38
CA ILE A 309 1.56 37.98 -22.89
C ILE A 309 1.80 39.48 -22.97
N LEU A 310 2.31 40.09 -21.89
CA LEU A 310 2.58 41.53 -21.86
C LEU A 310 3.62 41.95 -22.89
N VAL A 311 4.67 41.15 -23.11
CA VAL A 311 5.68 41.40 -24.15
C VAL A 311 5.06 41.39 -25.53
N LYS A 312 4.21 40.40 -25.85
CA LYS A 312 3.55 40.31 -27.16
C LYS A 312 2.60 41.50 -27.37
N MET A 313 1.76 41.80 -26.37
CA MET A 313 0.85 42.94 -26.42
C MET A 313 1.58 44.28 -26.57
N ALA A 314 2.71 44.47 -25.88
CA ALA A 314 3.54 45.66 -26.06
C ALA A 314 4.14 45.73 -27.48
N LYS A 315 4.63 44.62 -28.04
CA LYS A 315 5.11 44.58 -29.44
C LYS A 315 4.03 44.94 -30.46
N GLU A 316 2.78 44.65 -30.15
CA GLU A 316 1.61 44.96 -30.98
C GLU A 316 1.01 46.34 -30.68
N GLY A 317 1.62 47.13 -29.78
CA GLY A 317 1.16 48.47 -29.42
C GLY A 317 -0.12 48.50 -28.58
N LEU A 318 -0.54 47.35 -28.03
CA LEU A 318 -1.76 47.20 -27.23
C LEU A 318 -1.56 47.56 -25.75
N LEU A 319 -0.30 47.65 -25.31
CA LEU A 319 0.10 48.08 -23.97
C LEU A 319 1.28 49.04 -24.07
N PHE A 320 1.36 49.95 -23.09
CA PHE A 320 2.49 50.85 -22.86
C PHE A 320 2.86 51.71 -24.07
N GLU A 321 1.88 52.00 -24.94
CA GLU A 321 2.08 52.71 -26.22
C GLU A 321 3.14 52.08 -27.12
N GLY A 322 3.34 50.76 -27.00
CA GLY A 322 4.37 50.03 -27.74
C GLY A 322 5.76 50.04 -27.11
N ARG A 323 5.93 50.68 -25.95
CA ARG A 323 7.22 50.75 -25.24
C ARG A 323 7.60 49.39 -24.67
N ILE A 324 8.83 48.96 -24.96
CA ILE A 324 9.41 47.71 -24.47
C ILE A 324 10.74 48.03 -23.77
N THR A 325 10.94 47.46 -22.59
CA THR A 325 12.17 47.62 -21.80
C THR A 325 12.96 46.31 -21.70
N PRO A 326 14.29 46.37 -21.46
CA PRO A 326 15.09 45.19 -21.17
C PRO A 326 14.54 44.36 -20.00
N GLU A 327 14.03 45.02 -18.96
CA GLU A 327 13.45 44.36 -17.78
C GLU A 327 12.18 43.59 -18.15
N LEU A 328 11.29 44.15 -18.98
CA LEU A 328 10.09 43.45 -19.47
C LEU A 328 10.46 42.23 -20.33
N LEU A 329 11.54 42.32 -21.13
CA LEU A 329 12.05 41.22 -21.94
C LEU A 329 12.78 40.13 -21.13
N THR A 330 13.22 40.44 -19.92
CA THR A 330 13.99 39.51 -19.08
C THR A 330 13.08 38.48 -18.40
N LYS A 331 13.32 37.20 -18.70
CA LYS A 331 12.64 36.05 -18.08
C LYS A 331 12.66 36.15 -16.55
N GLY A 332 11.52 35.87 -15.92
CA GLY A 332 11.39 35.79 -14.46
C GLY A 332 11.29 37.14 -13.74
N LYS A 333 11.28 38.28 -14.44
CA LYS A 333 11.06 39.60 -13.82
C LYS A 333 9.62 39.84 -13.34
N ILE A 334 8.66 39.10 -13.88
CA ILE A 334 7.30 39.02 -13.34
C ILE A 334 7.12 37.67 -12.67
N GLU A 335 7.10 37.67 -11.34
CA GLU A 335 6.88 36.50 -10.52
C GLU A 335 5.39 36.32 -10.18
N THR A 336 4.98 35.12 -9.83
CA THR A 336 3.58 34.84 -9.43
C THR A 336 3.14 35.64 -8.20
N LYS A 337 4.06 36.04 -7.31
CA LYS A 337 3.75 36.96 -6.21
C LYS A 337 3.26 38.33 -6.70
N HIS A 338 3.72 38.78 -7.88
CA HIS A 338 3.26 40.01 -8.53
C HIS A 338 1.83 39.83 -9.03
N VAL A 339 1.51 38.71 -9.68
CA VAL A 339 0.13 38.34 -10.09
C VAL A 339 -0.82 38.38 -8.89
N SER A 340 -0.44 37.72 -7.79
CA SER A 340 -1.23 37.73 -6.54
C SER A 340 -1.41 39.14 -5.96
N ALA A 341 -0.40 40.01 -6.06
CA ALA A 341 -0.49 41.39 -5.57
C ALA A 341 -1.42 42.24 -6.43
N ILE A 342 -1.35 42.06 -7.76
CA ILE A 342 -2.18 42.76 -8.75
C ILE A 342 -3.66 42.37 -8.62
N GLU A 343 -3.97 41.13 -8.25
CA GLU A 343 -5.36 40.66 -8.08
C GLU A 343 -5.99 40.95 -6.70
N LYS A 344 -5.34 41.76 -5.86
CA LYS A 344 -5.94 42.23 -4.60
C LYS A 344 -7.08 43.22 -4.88
N SER A 345 -8.22 43.03 -4.20
CA SER A 345 -9.44 43.80 -4.46
C SER A 345 -9.33 45.32 -4.20
N LYS A 346 -8.56 45.74 -3.19
CA LYS A 346 -8.43 47.17 -2.83
C LYS A 346 -7.18 47.85 -3.41
N GLU A 347 -6.06 47.14 -3.41
CA GLU A 347 -4.74 47.72 -3.73
C GLU A 347 -4.16 47.21 -5.05
N GLY A 348 -4.90 46.35 -5.78
CA GLY A 348 -4.40 45.64 -6.95
C GLY A 348 -3.86 46.53 -8.04
N LEU A 349 -4.63 47.56 -8.46
CA LEU A 349 -4.21 48.50 -9.50
C LEU A 349 -3.01 49.35 -9.07
N LYS A 350 -2.97 49.80 -7.81
CA LYS A 350 -1.81 50.52 -7.26
C LYS A 350 -0.56 49.64 -7.28
N LYS A 351 -0.68 48.38 -6.89
CA LYS A 351 0.44 47.42 -6.96
C LYS A 351 0.86 47.15 -8.39
N CYS A 352 -0.09 47.06 -9.32
CA CYS A 352 0.17 46.93 -10.75
C CYS A 352 1.03 48.09 -11.26
N MET A 353 0.62 49.33 -10.98
CA MET A 353 1.37 50.54 -11.28
C MET A 353 2.81 50.46 -10.72
N GLU A 354 2.96 50.21 -9.42
CA GLU A 354 4.28 50.08 -8.77
C GLU A 354 5.18 49.01 -9.42
N ILE A 355 4.62 47.85 -9.78
CA ILE A 355 5.36 46.74 -10.37
C ILE A 355 5.77 47.08 -11.81
N LEU A 356 4.86 47.60 -12.62
CA LEU A 356 5.12 47.97 -14.01
C LEU A 356 6.13 49.11 -14.10
N THR A 357 6.04 50.14 -13.25
CA THR A 357 7.05 51.22 -13.19
C THR A 357 8.44 50.68 -12.86
N ARG A 358 8.55 49.66 -11.99
CA ARG A 358 9.85 49.00 -11.69
C ARG A 358 10.42 48.19 -12.86
N LEU A 359 9.59 47.82 -13.84
CA LEU A 359 10.03 47.24 -15.10
C LEU A 359 10.48 48.31 -16.11
N GLY A 360 10.51 49.58 -15.70
CA GLY A 360 10.97 50.70 -16.54
C GLY A 360 9.97 51.17 -17.59
N VAL A 361 8.75 50.60 -17.62
CA VAL A 361 7.66 51.13 -18.44
C VAL A 361 7.00 52.32 -17.73
N GLU A 362 6.32 53.16 -18.48
CA GLU A 362 5.47 54.26 -17.97
C GLU A 362 4.00 53.85 -18.14
N PRO A 363 3.45 53.03 -17.23
CA PRO A 363 2.10 52.48 -17.40
C PRO A 363 1.04 53.56 -17.17
N SER A 364 0.03 53.59 -18.03
CA SER A 364 -1.21 54.33 -17.80
C SER A 364 -2.14 53.59 -16.82
N ASP A 365 -3.21 54.26 -16.37
CA ASP A 365 -4.27 53.60 -15.60
C ASP A 365 -4.97 52.50 -16.42
N GLU A 366 -5.11 52.72 -17.74
CA GLU A 366 -5.65 51.74 -18.69
C GLU A 366 -4.72 50.52 -18.83
N ASP A 367 -3.40 50.71 -18.89
CA ASP A 367 -2.45 49.60 -18.89
C ASP A 367 -2.57 48.75 -17.62
N CYS A 368 -2.74 49.40 -16.46
CA CYS A 368 -2.90 48.70 -15.20
C CYS A 368 -4.18 47.86 -15.16
N LEU A 369 -5.29 48.36 -15.73
CA LEU A 369 -6.54 47.62 -15.85
C LEU A 369 -6.38 46.41 -16.79
N ALA A 370 -5.76 46.61 -17.95
CA ALA A 370 -5.51 45.53 -18.90
C ALA A 370 -4.60 44.45 -18.30
N VAL A 371 -3.49 44.83 -17.66
CA VAL A 371 -2.56 43.89 -17.02
C VAL A 371 -3.23 43.13 -15.87
N GLN A 372 -4.04 43.79 -15.04
CA GLN A 372 -4.82 43.11 -14.00
C GLN A 372 -5.80 42.07 -14.59
N HIS A 373 -6.40 42.37 -15.73
CA HIS A 373 -7.29 41.44 -16.41
C HIS A 373 -6.56 40.27 -17.06
N VAL A 374 -5.37 40.49 -17.65
CA VAL A 374 -4.47 39.42 -18.10
C VAL A 374 -4.11 38.49 -16.93
N CYS A 375 -3.70 39.05 -15.78
CA CYS A 375 -3.45 38.28 -14.55
C CYS A 375 -4.67 37.42 -14.16
N THR A 376 -5.86 38.02 -14.18
CA THR A 376 -7.13 37.35 -13.87
C THR A 376 -7.42 36.18 -14.80
N ILE A 377 -7.23 36.34 -16.12
CA ILE A 377 -7.47 35.27 -17.10
C ILE A 377 -6.47 34.13 -16.88
N VAL A 378 -5.18 34.42 -16.74
CA VAL A 378 -4.15 33.39 -16.55
C VAL A 378 -4.36 32.61 -15.24
N SER A 379 -4.59 33.31 -14.13
CA SER A 379 -4.78 32.66 -12.83
C SER A 379 -6.10 31.88 -12.77
N PHE A 380 -7.15 32.37 -13.43
CA PHE A 380 -8.44 31.68 -13.47
C PHE A 380 -8.41 30.45 -14.40
N ARG A 381 -7.68 30.53 -15.52
CA ARG A 381 -7.39 29.36 -16.38
C ARG A 381 -6.72 28.25 -15.57
N SER A 382 -5.68 28.60 -14.81
CA SER A 382 -5.01 27.66 -13.92
C SER A 382 -5.98 27.01 -12.91
N ALA A 383 -6.83 27.80 -12.23
CA ALA A 383 -7.82 27.28 -11.30
C ALA A 383 -8.85 26.35 -11.98
N ASN A 384 -9.26 26.64 -13.22
CA ASN A 384 -10.17 25.78 -14.00
C ASN A 384 -9.50 24.47 -14.44
N LEU A 385 -8.23 24.50 -14.83
CA LEU A 385 -7.46 23.30 -15.18
C LEU A 385 -7.36 22.35 -13.98
N VAL A 386 -6.93 22.86 -12.83
CA VAL A 386 -6.84 22.06 -11.58
C VAL A 386 -8.22 21.58 -11.13
N ALA A 387 -9.28 22.39 -11.32
CA ALA A 387 -10.65 21.96 -11.04
C ALA A 387 -11.08 20.78 -11.92
N SER A 388 -10.64 20.76 -13.19
CA SER A 388 -10.97 19.71 -14.15
C SER A 388 -10.36 18.37 -13.74
N THR A 389 -9.05 18.36 -13.46
CA THR A 389 -8.34 17.13 -13.07
C THR A 389 -8.76 16.64 -11.68
N LEU A 390 -8.97 17.55 -10.72
CA LEU A 390 -9.56 17.19 -9.43
C LEU A 390 -10.98 16.66 -9.57
N GLY A 391 -11.79 17.23 -10.46
CA GLY A 391 -13.11 16.70 -10.81
C GLY A 391 -13.06 15.26 -11.30
N GLY A 392 -12.03 14.92 -12.09
CA GLY A 392 -11.77 13.55 -12.56
C GLY A 392 -11.51 12.58 -11.40
N ILE A 393 -10.64 12.97 -10.46
CA ILE A 393 -10.36 12.19 -9.23
C ILE A 393 -11.64 12.00 -8.39
N LEU A 394 -12.42 13.07 -8.19
CA LEU A 394 -13.65 13.00 -7.40
C LEU A 394 -14.71 12.11 -8.07
N ALA A 395 -14.82 12.16 -9.40
CA ALA A 395 -15.72 11.28 -10.13
C ALA A 395 -15.28 9.81 -10.00
N ARG A 396 -13.97 9.54 -10.11
CA ARG A 396 -13.39 8.22 -9.88
C ARG A 396 -13.70 7.69 -8.47
N LEU A 397 -13.49 8.50 -7.43
CA LEU A 397 -13.81 8.13 -6.04
C LEU A 397 -15.30 7.82 -5.85
N LYS A 398 -16.19 8.62 -6.46
CA LYS A 398 -17.65 8.39 -6.41
C LYS A 398 -18.02 7.03 -7.02
N GLU A 399 -17.44 6.72 -8.18
CA GLU A 399 -17.68 5.48 -8.93
C GLU A 399 -17.12 4.26 -8.20
N SER A 400 -15.87 4.31 -7.71
CA SER A 400 -15.26 3.21 -6.95
C SER A 400 -16.06 2.86 -5.69
N LYS A 401 -16.67 3.86 -5.04
CA LYS A 401 -17.54 3.67 -3.87
C LYS A 401 -18.97 3.25 -4.21
N GLY A 402 -19.39 3.35 -5.47
CA GLY A 402 -20.75 3.04 -5.90
C GLY A 402 -21.82 3.92 -5.24
N VAL A 403 -21.52 5.19 -4.93
CA VAL A 403 -22.44 6.09 -4.21
C VAL A 403 -23.09 7.13 -5.12
N ALA A 404 -24.36 7.44 -4.85
CA ALA A 404 -25.10 8.48 -5.59
C ALA A 404 -24.55 9.89 -5.34
N ARG A 405 -24.10 10.18 -4.12
CA ARG A 405 -23.40 11.42 -3.76
C ARG A 405 -22.10 11.10 -3.02
N LEU A 406 -21.01 11.74 -3.42
CA LEU A 406 -19.72 11.61 -2.75
C LEU A 406 -19.61 12.64 -1.63
N ARG A 407 -19.16 12.22 -0.44
CA ARG A 407 -18.74 13.15 0.62
C ARG A 407 -17.29 12.85 0.98
N THR A 408 -16.41 13.82 0.75
CA THR A 408 -14.97 13.64 0.92
C THR A 408 -14.30 14.95 1.31
N THR A 409 -13.08 14.85 1.83
CA THR A 409 -12.21 15.99 2.15
C THR A 409 -10.98 15.95 1.23
N VAL A 410 -10.63 17.12 0.70
CA VAL A 410 -9.42 17.35 -0.09
C VAL A 410 -8.47 18.17 0.76
N GLY A 411 -7.35 17.57 1.16
CA GLY A 411 -6.24 18.28 1.77
C GLY A 411 -5.48 19.07 0.71
N ILE A 412 -5.27 20.37 0.92
CA ILE A 412 -4.57 21.24 -0.03
C ILE A 412 -3.40 21.96 0.63
N ASP A 413 -2.26 21.98 -0.05
CA ASP A 413 -1.14 22.86 0.24
C ASP A 413 -0.60 23.53 -1.04
N GLY A 414 0.27 24.51 -0.89
CA GLY A 414 0.98 25.19 -1.96
C GLY A 414 0.85 26.71 -1.88
N SER A 415 1.94 27.39 -2.21
CA SER A 415 2.06 28.84 -2.10
C SER A 415 1.08 29.61 -2.99
N LEU A 416 0.79 29.11 -4.20
CA LEU A 416 -0.17 29.77 -5.10
C LEU A 416 -1.59 29.72 -4.51
N TYR A 417 -2.03 28.54 -4.04
CA TYR A 417 -3.34 28.39 -3.42
C TYR A 417 -3.47 29.21 -2.12
N LYS A 418 -2.44 29.21 -1.27
CA LYS A 418 -2.42 29.95 0.01
C LYS A 418 -2.41 31.47 -0.16
N MET A 419 -1.58 31.96 -1.08
CA MET A 419 -1.23 33.39 -1.13
C MET A 419 -2.04 34.20 -2.14
N HIS A 420 -2.62 33.55 -3.16
CA HIS A 420 -3.35 34.25 -4.20
C HIS A 420 -4.79 34.60 -3.77
N PRO A 421 -5.20 35.87 -3.78
CA PRO A 421 -6.42 36.34 -3.11
C PRO A 421 -7.73 35.77 -3.68
N GLN A 422 -7.72 35.36 -4.95
CA GLN A 422 -8.92 34.86 -5.64
C GLN A 422 -8.88 33.37 -5.98
N TYR A 423 -7.73 32.69 -5.83
CA TYR A 423 -7.50 31.40 -6.47
C TYR A 423 -8.35 30.30 -5.84
N ALA A 424 -8.26 30.12 -4.52
CA ALA A 424 -9.05 29.13 -3.79
C ALA A 424 -10.55 29.28 -4.04
N ARG A 425 -11.07 30.52 -4.00
CA ARG A 425 -12.48 30.81 -4.27
C ARG A 425 -12.92 30.37 -5.67
N ARG A 426 -12.10 30.68 -6.70
CA ARG A 426 -12.36 30.30 -8.10
C ARG A 426 -12.31 28.79 -8.28
N LEU A 427 -11.25 28.14 -7.76
CA LEU A 427 -11.08 26.69 -7.79
C LEU A 427 -12.29 25.98 -7.16
N HIS A 428 -12.66 26.34 -5.93
CA HIS A 428 -13.78 25.70 -5.23
C HIS A 428 -15.11 25.89 -5.96
N LYS A 429 -15.33 27.08 -6.54
CA LYS A 429 -16.55 27.36 -7.31
C LYS A 429 -16.62 26.50 -8.58
N THR A 430 -15.50 26.33 -9.29
CA THR A 430 -15.47 25.50 -10.51
C THR A 430 -15.60 24.02 -10.16
N VAL A 431 -14.91 23.50 -9.14
CA VAL A 431 -15.06 22.10 -8.71
C VAL A 431 -16.51 21.77 -8.38
N ARG A 432 -17.17 22.57 -7.53
CA ARG A 432 -18.59 22.32 -7.17
C ARG A 432 -19.54 22.38 -8.36
N ARG A 433 -19.20 23.15 -9.40
CA ARG A 433 -19.98 23.24 -10.64
C ARG A 433 -19.79 22.01 -11.53
N LEU A 434 -18.56 21.47 -11.59
CA LEU A 434 -18.23 20.30 -12.41
C LEU A 434 -18.75 18.98 -11.81
N VAL A 435 -18.69 18.84 -10.49
CA VAL A 435 -19.12 17.64 -9.77
C VAL A 435 -20.25 17.98 -8.79
N PRO A 436 -21.46 18.29 -9.29
CA PRO A 436 -22.59 18.75 -8.45
C PRO A 436 -23.07 17.69 -7.44
N ASP A 437 -22.80 16.40 -7.70
CA ASP A 437 -23.15 15.30 -6.81
C ASP A 437 -22.10 15.03 -5.73
N SER A 438 -21.15 15.94 -5.50
CA SER A 438 -20.05 15.78 -4.56
C SER A 438 -20.03 16.90 -3.51
N ASP A 439 -20.20 16.52 -2.25
CA ASP A 439 -20.04 17.40 -1.08
C ASP A 439 -18.57 17.42 -0.66
N VAL A 440 -17.80 18.34 -1.26
CA VAL A 440 -16.35 18.44 -1.08
C VAL A 440 -15.99 19.48 -0.01
N ARG A 441 -15.27 19.04 1.03
CA ARG A 441 -14.60 19.93 1.98
C ARG A 441 -13.15 20.14 1.53
N PHE A 442 -12.74 21.40 1.45
CA PHE A 442 -11.33 21.76 1.21
C PHE A 442 -10.69 22.11 2.55
N LEU A 443 -9.64 21.39 2.92
CA LEU A 443 -8.92 21.58 4.17
C LEU A 443 -7.49 22.03 3.86
N LEU A 444 -7.11 23.20 4.36
CA LEU A 444 -5.75 23.72 4.17
C LEU A 444 -4.79 23.01 5.14
N SER A 445 -3.67 22.53 4.64
CA SER A 445 -2.58 22.04 5.48
C SER A 445 -1.74 23.20 6.00
N GLU A 446 -1.94 23.59 7.26
CA GLU A 446 -1.19 24.69 7.89
C GLU A 446 0.28 24.31 8.14
N SER A 447 0.53 23.06 8.56
CA SER A 447 1.86 22.54 8.90
C SER A 447 2.59 21.86 7.73
N GLY A 448 1.98 21.84 6.55
CA GLY A 448 2.56 21.27 5.33
C GLY A 448 2.57 19.75 5.29
N SER A 449 3.39 19.18 4.40
CA SER A 449 3.54 17.74 4.16
C SER A 449 4.26 16.99 5.30
N ALA A 450 5.08 17.69 6.09
CA ALA A 450 5.95 17.10 7.08
C ALA A 450 5.22 16.42 8.27
N LYS A 451 4.08 16.96 8.72
CA LYS A 451 3.24 16.27 9.74
C LYS A 451 2.78 14.92 9.21
N GLY A 452 2.28 14.87 7.97
CA GLY A 452 1.85 13.65 7.33
C GLY A 452 2.99 12.65 7.08
N ALA A 453 4.17 13.11 6.68
CA ALA A 453 5.35 12.26 6.56
C ALA A 453 5.72 11.60 7.89
N ALA A 454 5.62 12.32 9.01
CA ALA A 454 5.81 11.74 10.34
C ALA A 454 4.74 10.69 10.69
N MET A 455 3.48 10.87 10.27
CA MET A 455 2.43 9.85 10.48
C MET A 455 2.72 8.58 9.67
N VAL A 456 3.11 8.71 8.40
CA VAL A 456 3.52 7.56 7.59
C VAL A 456 4.73 6.85 8.21
N THR A 457 5.70 7.62 8.70
CA THR A 457 6.89 7.12 9.41
C THR A 457 6.49 6.36 10.68
N ALA A 458 5.51 6.85 11.45
CA ALA A 458 5.02 6.17 12.65
C ALA A 458 4.44 4.79 12.33
N VAL A 459 3.66 4.69 11.24
CA VAL A 459 3.09 3.40 10.79
C VAL A 459 4.19 2.48 10.27
N ALA A 460 5.11 2.98 9.43
CA ALA A 460 6.24 2.21 8.93
C ALA A 460 7.10 1.66 10.09
N TYR A 461 7.43 2.50 11.08
CA TYR A 461 8.16 2.10 12.26
C TYR A 461 7.45 1.00 13.06
N ARG A 462 6.14 1.14 13.28
CA ARG A 462 5.34 0.12 13.96
C ARG A 462 5.37 -1.23 13.23
N LEU A 463 5.23 -1.23 11.90
CA LEU A 463 5.25 -2.44 11.09
C LEU A 463 6.64 -3.10 11.10
N THR A 464 7.71 -2.32 10.99
CA THR A 464 9.08 -2.83 11.05
C THR A 464 9.37 -3.45 12.42
N GLU A 465 8.96 -2.83 13.52
CA GLU A 465 9.14 -3.40 14.86
C GLU A 465 8.33 -4.69 15.06
N GLN A 466 7.10 -4.75 14.54
CA GLN A 466 6.30 -5.98 14.58
C GLN A 466 6.95 -7.10 13.76
N ALA A 467 7.42 -6.80 12.53
CA ALA A 467 8.10 -7.77 11.69
C ALA A 467 9.40 -8.27 12.35
N ARG A 468 10.17 -7.39 13.00
CA ARG A 468 11.36 -7.74 13.76
C ARG A 468 11.05 -8.71 14.90
N GLN A 469 9.97 -8.48 15.66
CA GLN A 469 9.54 -9.37 16.72
C GLN A 469 9.10 -10.74 16.19
N ILE A 470 8.31 -10.78 15.10
CA ILE A 470 7.90 -12.03 14.46
C ILE A 470 9.13 -12.80 13.98
N GLN A 471 10.08 -12.15 13.31
CA GLN A 471 11.30 -12.79 12.85
C GLN A 471 12.13 -13.35 14.01
N GLN A 472 12.21 -12.64 15.13
CA GLN A 472 12.88 -13.13 16.34
C GLN A 472 12.22 -14.40 16.89
N THR A 473 10.89 -14.44 16.99
CA THR A 473 10.16 -15.65 17.41
C THR A 473 10.32 -16.79 16.40
N MET A 474 10.24 -16.50 15.09
CA MET A 474 10.38 -17.52 14.05
C MET A 474 11.80 -18.05 13.90
N ALA A 475 12.82 -17.30 14.33
CA ALA A 475 14.21 -17.73 14.30
C ALA A 475 14.45 -18.99 15.14
N GLU A 476 13.68 -19.20 16.22
CA GLU A 476 13.77 -20.41 17.06
C GLU A 476 13.38 -21.70 16.32
N PHE A 477 12.54 -21.59 15.27
CA PHE A 477 12.12 -22.72 14.45
C PHE A 477 13.07 -22.98 13.27
N ARG A 478 14.04 -22.11 13.04
CA ARG A 478 14.97 -22.23 11.91
C ARG A 478 16.13 -23.15 12.28
N LEU A 479 16.07 -24.40 11.83
CA LEU A 479 17.16 -25.35 11.98
C LEU A 479 18.19 -25.20 10.85
N GLY A 480 19.43 -24.91 11.21
CA GLY A 480 20.56 -24.93 10.28
C GLY A 480 20.99 -26.35 9.90
N GLU A 481 21.79 -26.46 8.84
CA GLU A 481 22.27 -27.76 8.32
C GLU A 481 22.98 -28.60 9.40
N ALA A 482 23.85 -27.99 10.22
CA ALA A 482 24.53 -28.68 11.30
C ALA A 482 23.57 -29.24 12.36
N GLN A 483 22.50 -28.51 12.68
CA GLN A 483 21.47 -28.98 13.61
C GLN A 483 20.68 -30.15 13.01
N LEU A 484 20.34 -30.09 11.72
CA LEU A 484 19.67 -31.19 11.02
C LEU A 484 20.53 -32.46 10.94
N LEU A 485 21.85 -32.31 10.70
CA LEU A 485 22.79 -33.42 10.74
C LEU A 485 22.91 -34.04 12.14
N GLU A 486 22.88 -33.21 13.18
CA GLU A 486 22.85 -33.69 14.56
C GLU A 486 21.54 -34.43 14.88
N VAL A 487 20.38 -33.94 14.41
CA VAL A 487 19.10 -34.67 14.51
C VAL A 487 19.17 -36.03 13.81
N LYS A 488 19.71 -36.09 12.59
CA LYS A 488 19.94 -37.34 11.85
C LYS A 488 20.83 -38.30 12.64
N LYS A 489 21.91 -37.80 13.23
CA LYS A 489 22.83 -38.59 14.05
C LYS A 489 22.14 -39.15 15.29
N ARG A 490 21.39 -38.33 16.02
CA ARG A 490 20.61 -38.74 17.21
C ARG A 490 19.56 -39.80 16.85
N MET A 491 18.84 -39.63 15.74
CA MET A 491 17.89 -40.64 15.26
C MET A 491 18.58 -41.97 14.97
N ARG A 492 19.74 -41.95 14.30
CA ARG A 492 20.53 -43.17 14.05
C ARG A 492 20.96 -43.86 15.35
N GLN A 493 21.39 -43.09 16.35
CA GLN A 493 21.76 -43.63 17.66
C GLN A 493 20.56 -44.29 18.36
N GLU A 494 19.38 -43.66 18.33
CA GLU A 494 18.17 -44.24 18.91
C GLU A 494 17.69 -45.49 18.16
N ILE A 495 17.84 -45.55 16.84
CA ILE A 495 17.61 -46.77 16.05
C ILE A 495 18.52 -47.90 16.53
N GLU A 496 19.82 -47.63 16.69
CA GLU A 496 20.79 -48.63 17.18
C GLU A 496 20.46 -49.09 18.60
N ARG A 497 20.02 -48.18 19.47
CA ARG A 497 19.58 -48.52 20.84
C ARG A 497 18.31 -49.36 20.84
N GLY A 498 17.35 -49.05 19.98
CA GLY A 498 16.11 -49.79 19.81
C GLY A 498 16.32 -51.21 19.29
N LEU A 499 17.33 -51.44 18.45
CA LEU A 499 17.63 -52.77 17.90
C LEU A 499 18.45 -53.67 18.86
N LYS A 500 19.26 -53.08 19.74
CA LYS A 500 20.15 -53.83 20.65
C LYS A 500 19.39 -54.38 21.85
N LYS A 501 19.51 -55.68 22.10
CA LYS A 501 18.80 -56.39 23.19
C LYS A 501 19.00 -55.77 24.58
N ASN A 502 20.21 -55.31 24.90
CA ASN A 502 20.55 -54.74 26.20
C ASN A 502 20.05 -53.31 26.43
N SER A 503 19.76 -52.54 25.36
CA SER A 503 19.25 -51.16 25.46
C SER A 503 17.79 -51.00 25.04
N HIS A 504 17.18 -52.03 24.46
CA HIS A 504 15.81 -51.98 23.90
C HIS A 504 14.75 -51.57 24.92
N GLN A 505 14.86 -52.03 26.17
CA GLN A 505 13.88 -51.74 27.21
C GLN A 505 13.80 -50.23 27.51
N GLU A 506 14.93 -49.54 27.52
CA GLU A 506 15.05 -48.10 27.81
C GLU A 506 15.01 -47.22 26.55
N ALA A 507 15.18 -47.79 25.35
CA ALA A 507 15.15 -47.04 24.10
C ALA A 507 13.78 -46.38 23.88
N THR A 508 13.77 -45.13 23.43
CA THR A 508 12.51 -44.40 23.14
C THR A 508 11.98 -44.77 21.75
N VAL A 509 12.88 -44.98 20.77
CA VAL A 509 12.55 -45.53 19.46
C VAL A 509 12.63 -47.06 19.53
N LYS A 510 11.48 -47.73 19.58
CA LYS A 510 11.40 -49.14 19.96
C LYS A 510 11.85 -50.15 18.90
N MET A 511 11.91 -49.79 17.62
CA MET A 511 12.35 -50.70 16.54
C MET A 511 11.70 -52.10 16.61
N LEU A 512 10.38 -52.13 16.69
CA LEU A 512 9.60 -53.34 16.97
C LEU A 512 9.65 -54.35 15.79
N PRO A 513 9.97 -55.63 16.04
CA PRO A 513 9.94 -56.66 15.00
C PRO A 513 8.52 -56.92 14.49
N THR A 514 8.33 -56.92 13.17
CA THR A 514 7.01 -57.12 12.54
C THR A 514 6.71 -58.58 12.16
N PHE A 515 7.70 -59.46 12.30
CA PHE A 515 7.68 -60.86 11.82
C PHE A 515 7.50 -61.03 10.29
N VAL A 516 7.41 -59.94 9.53
CA VAL A 516 7.48 -59.95 8.06
C VAL A 516 8.94 -60.04 7.65
N ARG A 517 9.35 -61.23 7.18
CA ARG A 517 10.77 -61.53 6.90
C ARG A 517 11.24 -61.21 5.49
N ARG A 518 10.32 -60.92 4.58
CA ARG A 518 10.61 -60.59 3.17
C ARG A 518 9.51 -59.73 2.58
N THR A 519 9.87 -58.93 1.59
CA THR A 519 8.91 -58.28 0.70
C THR A 519 8.23 -59.32 -0.22
N PRO A 520 7.08 -58.98 -0.83
CA PRO A 520 6.43 -59.89 -1.77
C PRO A 520 7.37 -60.36 -2.88
N ASP A 521 7.33 -61.65 -3.22
CA ASP A 521 8.17 -62.27 -4.26
C ASP A 521 7.40 -62.54 -5.57
N GLY A 522 6.09 -62.30 -5.55
CA GLY A 522 5.19 -62.48 -6.69
C GLY A 522 4.57 -63.87 -6.79
N THR A 523 4.81 -64.74 -5.80
CA THR A 523 4.14 -66.04 -5.68
C THR A 523 2.79 -65.93 -4.95
N GLU A 524 2.50 -64.78 -4.32
CA GLU A 524 1.29 -64.55 -3.54
C GLU A 524 0.03 -64.73 -4.40
N ASN A 525 -0.93 -65.50 -3.88
CA ASN A 525 -2.17 -65.82 -4.57
C ASN A 525 -3.25 -66.13 -3.53
N GLY A 526 -4.47 -65.63 -3.74
CA GLY A 526 -5.62 -65.91 -2.90
C GLY A 526 -6.56 -64.72 -2.78
N ASP A 527 -7.65 -64.94 -2.05
CA ASP A 527 -8.59 -63.90 -1.66
C ASP A 527 -8.45 -63.68 -0.15
N PHE A 528 -8.25 -62.43 0.26
CA PHE A 528 -7.90 -62.05 1.62
C PHE A 528 -8.84 -60.94 2.10
N LEU A 529 -9.26 -61.01 3.36
CA LEU A 529 -9.80 -59.84 4.04
C LEU A 529 -8.65 -59.01 4.59
N ALA A 530 -8.83 -57.70 4.63
CA ALA A 530 -7.95 -56.82 5.38
C ALA A 530 -8.76 -55.82 6.20
N LEU A 531 -8.28 -55.54 7.41
CA LEU A 531 -8.80 -54.50 8.29
C LEU A 531 -7.77 -53.38 8.38
N ASP A 532 -8.22 -52.14 8.32
CA ASP A 532 -7.38 -50.95 8.46
C ASP A 532 -7.91 -50.07 9.59
N LEU A 533 -7.25 -50.15 10.75
CA LEU A 533 -7.58 -49.41 11.96
C LEU A 533 -6.36 -48.61 12.43
N GLY A 534 -6.42 -47.29 12.32
CA GLY A 534 -5.26 -46.46 12.62
C GLY A 534 -5.43 -44.94 12.56
N GLY A 535 -6.61 -44.47 12.16
CA GLY A 535 -6.92 -43.04 12.05
C GLY A 535 -8.40 -42.79 12.31
N THR A 536 -8.93 -41.69 11.75
CA THR A 536 -10.34 -41.28 11.97
C THR A 536 -11.36 -42.23 11.34
N ASN A 537 -10.95 -43.08 10.40
CA ASN A 537 -11.82 -43.98 9.64
C ASN A 537 -11.33 -45.43 9.73
N PHE A 538 -12.25 -46.36 9.95
CA PHE A 538 -12.01 -47.80 9.90
C PHE A 538 -12.39 -48.34 8.51
N ARG A 539 -11.62 -49.27 7.97
CA ARG A 539 -11.95 -49.89 6.67
C ARG A 539 -11.91 -51.40 6.75
N VAL A 540 -12.86 -52.02 6.09
CA VAL A 540 -12.85 -53.46 5.79
C VAL A 540 -12.64 -53.60 4.28
N LEU A 541 -11.72 -54.48 3.89
CA LEU A 541 -11.31 -54.69 2.51
C LEU A 541 -11.39 -56.17 2.13
N LEU A 542 -11.69 -56.43 0.86
CA LEU A 542 -11.45 -57.69 0.18
C LEU A 542 -10.35 -57.47 -0.87
N VAL A 543 -9.27 -58.23 -0.77
CA VAL A 543 -8.11 -58.15 -1.66
C VAL A 543 -7.96 -59.49 -2.37
N LYS A 544 -8.14 -59.51 -3.69
CA LYS A 544 -7.94 -60.70 -4.53
C LYS A 544 -6.61 -60.58 -5.26
N ILE A 545 -5.68 -61.48 -4.94
CA ILE A 545 -4.35 -61.54 -5.54
C ILE A 545 -4.31 -62.76 -6.46
N ARG A 546 -3.85 -62.57 -7.69
CA ARG A 546 -3.61 -63.66 -8.64
C ARG A 546 -2.16 -63.64 -9.12
N SER A 547 -1.45 -64.73 -8.86
CA SER A 547 -0.13 -65.02 -9.42
C SER A 547 -0.25 -65.72 -10.78
N GLY A 548 0.74 -65.51 -11.67
CA GLY A 548 0.75 -66.07 -13.03
C GLY A 548 1.48 -65.19 -14.05
N LYS A 549 1.29 -65.46 -15.36
CA LYS A 549 1.91 -64.67 -16.46
C LYS A 549 1.50 -63.19 -16.45
N LYS A 550 0.30 -62.89 -15.94
CA LYS A 550 -0.15 -61.52 -15.63
C LYS A 550 -0.52 -61.48 -14.16
N ARG A 551 0.23 -60.71 -13.37
CA ARG A 551 -0.10 -60.43 -11.96
C ARG A 551 -1.27 -59.46 -11.93
N SER A 552 -2.27 -59.72 -11.08
CA SER A 552 -3.39 -58.79 -10.87
C SER A 552 -3.77 -58.75 -9.39
N VAL A 553 -4.12 -57.55 -8.93
CA VAL A 553 -4.68 -57.29 -7.60
C VAL A 553 -5.99 -56.54 -7.79
N GLU A 554 -7.08 -57.11 -7.30
CA GLU A 554 -8.40 -56.48 -7.27
C GLU A 554 -8.75 -56.18 -5.81
N MET A 555 -9.20 -54.96 -5.52
CA MET A 555 -9.53 -54.54 -4.15
C MET A 555 -10.93 -53.93 -4.09
N HIS A 556 -11.70 -54.36 -3.10
CA HIS A 556 -12.96 -53.75 -2.70
C HIS A 556 -12.84 -53.31 -1.25
N ASN A 557 -13.44 -52.18 -0.88
CA ASN A 557 -13.42 -51.70 0.50
C ASN A 557 -14.69 -50.95 0.85
N LYS A 558 -15.01 -50.91 2.15
CA LYS A 558 -16.05 -50.06 2.72
C LYS A 558 -15.48 -49.35 3.94
N ILE A 559 -15.81 -48.07 4.05
CA ILE A 559 -15.40 -47.20 5.16
C ILE A 559 -16.50 -47.22 6.22
N TYR A 560 -16.09 -47.37 7.46
CA TYR A 560 -16.93 -47.33 8.64
C TYR A 560 -16.44 -46.25 9.59
N ALA A 561 -17.37 -45.46 10.10
CA ALA A 561 -17.09 -44.57 11.22
C ALA A 561 -17.01 -45.40 12.50
N ILE A 562 -16.06 -45.06 13.38
CA ILE A 562 -16.06 -45.54 14.77
C ILE A 562 -16.53 -44.35 15.62
N PRO A 563 -17.69 -44.45 16.28
CA PRO A 563 -18.15 -43.40 17.19
C PRO A 563 -17.10 -43.10 18.27
N VAL A 564 -16.97 -41.83 18.67
CA VAL A 564 -15.95 -41.42 19.66
C VAL A 564 -16.15 -42.15 20.99
N GLU A 565 -17.40 -42.44 21.35
CA GLU A 565 -17.77 -43.21 22.53
C GLU A 565 -17.23 -44.64 22.47
N VAL A 566 -17.15 -45.23 21.27
CA VAL A 566 -16.56 -46.55 21.04
C VAL A 566 -15.02 -46.47 20.98
N MET A 567 -14.46 -45.42 20.36
CA MET A 567 -13.01 -45.21 20.34
C MET A 567 -12.41 -45.03 21.75
N GLN A 568 -13.17 -44.40 22.66
CA GLN A 568 -12.78 -44.12 24.04
C GLN A 568 -13.42 -45.10 25.05
N GLY A 569 -14.23 -46.04 24.57
CA GLY A 569 -14.94 -47.02 25.38
C GLY A 569 -14.05 -48.20 25.79
N THR A 570 -14.69 -49.31 26.12
CA THR A 570 -14.00 -50.56 26.45
C THR A 570 -13.43 -51.22 25.20
N GLY A 571 -12.40 -52.06 25.39
CA GLY A 571 -11.88 -52.88 24.29
C GLY A 571 -12.94 -53.82 23.71
N GLU A 572 -13.86 -54.31 24.53
CA GLU A 572 -14.96 -55.16 24.10
C GLU A 572 -15.89 -54.42 23.13
N GLU A 573 -16.35 -53.22 23.49
CA GLU A 573 -17.19 -52.38 22.62
C GLU A 573 -16.51 -52.03 21.29
N LEU A 574 -15.21 -51.76 21.31
CA LEU A 574 -14.44 -51.47 20.10
C LEU A 574 -14.39 -52.68 19.16
N PHE A 575 -14.09 -53.87 19.70
CA PHE A 575 -13.98 -55.08 18.89
C PHE A 575 -15.35 -55.60 18.43
N ASP A 576 -16.40 -55.42 19.23
CA ASP A 576 -17.78 -55.71 18.82
C ASP A 576 -18.20 -54.84 17.62
N HIS A 577 -17.88 -53.54 17.67
CA HIS A 577 -18.13 -52.63 16.56
C HIS A 577 -17.35 -53.03 15.29
N ILE A 578 -16.08 -53.42 15.44
CA ILE A 578 -15.25 -53.91 14.34
C ILE A 578 -15.87 -55.16 13.71
N VAL A 579 -16.27 -56.14 14.52
CA VAL A 579 -16.90 -57.38 14.04
C VAL A 579 -18.23 -57.09 13.34
N HIS A 580 -19.03 -56.14 13.84
CA HIS A 580 -20.25 -55.69 13.18
C HIS A 580 -19.97 -55.11 11.79
N CYS A 581 -18.96 -54.25 11.68
CA CYS A 581 -18.52 -53.68 10.40
C CYS A 581 -18.03 -54.77 9.43
N ILE A 582 -17.30 -55.78 9.90
CA ILE A 582 -16.87 -56.92 9.08
C ILE A 582 -18.09 -57.71 8.58
N SER A 583 -19.06 -57.98 9.44
CA SER A 583 -20.29 -58.67 9.06
C SER A 583 -21.05 -57.92 7.96
N ASP A 584 -21.24 -56.61 8.14
CA ASP A 584 -21.89 -55.76 7.13
C ASP A 584 -21.10 -55.72 5.81
N PHE A 585 -19.76 -55.70 5.86
CA PHE A 585 -18.93 -55.75 4.65
C PHE A 585 -19.05 -57.10 3.91
N LEU A 586 -19.07 -58.21 4.64
CA LEU A 586 -19.22 -59.54 4.05
C LEU A 586 -20.59 -59.74 3.42
N ASP A 587 -21.64 -59.17 4.02
CA ASP A 587 -22.98 -59.11 3.42
C ASP A 587 -22.96 -58.27 2.14
N TYR A 588 -22.33 -57.09 2.18
CA TYR A 588 -22.17 -56.20 1.03
C TYR A 588 -21.43 -56.89 -0.15
N MET A 589 -20.42 -57.72 0.15
CA MET A 589 -19.67 -58.47 -0.86
C MET A 589 -20.33 -59.78 -1.29
N GLY A 590 -21.46 -60.19 -0.68
CA GLY A 590 -22.15 -61.44 -0.98
C GLY A 590 -21.39 -62.70 -0.52
N MET A 591 -20.63 -62.60 0.58
CA MET A 591 -19.67 -63.63 1.02
C MET A 591 -19.85 -64.08 2.49
N LYS A 592 -21.04 -63.90 3.08
CA LYS A 592 -21.29 -64.15 4.52
C LYS A 592 -20.88 -65.53 5.04
N SER A 593 -20.91 -66.57 4.20
CA SER A 593 -20.55 -67.95 4.57
C SER A 593 -19.11 -68.34 4.22
N ALA A 594 -18.30 -67.43 3.67
CA ALA A 594 -16.92 -67.71 3.27
C ALA A 594 -15.95 -67.56 4.46
N ARG A 595 -15.08 -68.56 4.67
CA ARG A 595 -13.97 -68.46 5.62
C ARG A 595 -12.71 -67.98 4.90
N LEU A 596 -12.41 -66.69 5.01
CA LEU A 596 -11.25 -66.06 4.38
C LEU A 596 -10.11 -65.80 5.37
N PRO A 597 -8.83 -65.89 4.94
CA PRO A 597 -7.72 -65.37 5.71
C PRO A 597 -7.84 -63.84 5.85
N LEU A 598 -7.53 -63.31 7.03
CA LEU A 598 -7.65 -61.89 7.34
C LEU A 598 -6.30 -61.32 7.80
N GLY A 599 -5.87 -60.22 7.19
CA GLY A 599 -4.78 -59.37 7.67
C GLY A 599 -5.32 -58.20 8.47
N PHE A 600 -4.74 -57.90 9.63
CA PHE A 600 -5.18 -56.76 10.45
C PHE A 600 -4.08 -55.70 10.51
N THR A 601 -4.24 -54.62 9.74
CA THR A 601 -3.47 -53.39 9.91
C THR A 601 -3.98 -52.65 11.15
N PHE A 602 -3.24 -52.76 12.23
CA PHE A 602 -3.52 -52.09 13.50
C PHE A 602 -2.40 -51.08 13.78
N SER A 603 -2.64 -49.80 13.50
CA SER A 603 -1.60 -48.76 13.43
C SER A 603 -1.28 -48.15 14.80
N PHE A 604 -1.03 -49.03 15.77
CA PHE A 604 -0.59 -48.67 17.11
C PHE A 604 0.67 -49.46 17.48
N PRO A 605 1.55 -48.92 18.34
CA PRO A 605 2.75 -49.65 18.76
C PRO A 605 2.43 -50.98 19.45
N CYS A 606 2.76 -52.09 18.79
CA CYS A 606 2.49 -53.44 19.28
C CYS A 606 3.77 -54.25 19.48
N HIS A 607 3.89 -54.94 20.61
CA HIS A 607 4.88 -55.98 20.81
C HIS A 607 4.38 -57.27 20.18
N GLN A 608 4.91 -57.63 19.02
CA GLN A 608 4.56 -58.89 18.37
C GLN A 608 5.41 -60.03 18.94
N THR A 609 4.80 -61.19 19.18
CA THR A 609 5.51 -62.44 19.49
C THR A 609 5.50 -63.41 18.30
N SER A 610 4.55 -63.23 17.38
CA SER A 610 4.45 -63.89 16.08
C SER A 610 3.71 -62.97 15.09
N LEU A 611 3.55 -63.39 13.83
CA LEU A 611 2.83 -62.61 12.82
C LEU A 611 1.36 -62.36 13.18
N ASP A 612 0.77 -63.28 13.96
CA ASP A 612 -0.64 -63.34 14.35
C ASP A 612 -0.88 -63.12 15.85
N ALA A 613 0.16 -62.79 16.63
CA ALA A 613 0.04 -62.54 18.07
C ALA A 613 0.75 -61.25 18.48
N VAL A 614 -0.01 -60.38 19.15
CA VAL A 614 0.45 -59.06 19.59
C VAL A 614 0.08 -58.80 21.04
N ARG A 615 0.90 -57.99 21.72
CA ARG A 615 0.59 -57.34 23.00
C ARG A 615 0.76 -55.84 22.82
N SER A 616 -0.24 -55.04 23.18
CA SER A 616 -0.11 -53.58 23.09
C SER A 616 0.97 -53.07 24.05
N LEU A 617 1.86 -52.17 23.59
CA LEU A 617 2.99 -51.66 24.37
C LEU A 617 2.69 -50.41 25.19
N SER A 618 1.59 -49.73 24.89
CA SER A 618 1.19 -48.51 25.58
C SER A 618 -0.31 -48.53 25.82
N VAL A 619 -0.71 -48.31 27.07
CA VAL A 619 -2.08 -47.92 27.42
C VAL A 619 -2.25 -46.45 27.04
N CYS A 620 -2.33 -46.17 25.74
CA CYS A 620 -2.87 -44.93 25.22
C CYS A 620 -4.11 -45.31 24.42
N GLN A 621 -5.26 -45.27 25.10
CA GLN A 621 -6.63 -45.42 24.57
C GLN A 621 -6.88 -46.64 23.67
N ALA A 622 -6.71 -47.85 24.22
CA ALA A 622 -7.59 -49.00 23.98
C ALA A 622 -7.08 -50.14 24.86
N VAL A 623 -7.88 -50.51 25.85
CA VAL A 623 -7.62 -51.63 26.76
C VAL A 623 -7.75 -52.92 25.95
N VAL A 624 -6.64 -53.62 25.70
CA VAL A 624 -6.70 -55.02 25.25
C VAL A 624 -5.61 -55.82 25.97
N THR A 625 -6.00 -56.47 27.06
CA THR A 625 -5.35 -57.70 27.54
C THR A 625 -6.07 -58.87 26.87
N MET A 626 -5.43 -59.51 25.89
CA MET A 626 -5.94 -60.77 25.32
C MET A 626 -5.62 -61.93 26.27
N GLU A 627 -6.65 -62.57 26.82
CA GLU A 627 -6.58 -63.98 27.25
C GLU A 627 -7.07 -64.91 26.11
N PRO A 628 -6.61 -66.16 26.05
CA PRO A 628 -6.64 -66.96 24.83
C PRO A 628 -7.96 -67.70 24.64
N THR A 629 -8.96 -67.09 23.99
CA THR A 629 -10.24 -67.78 23.66
C THR A 629 -10.86 -67.40 22.30
N LEU A 630 -10.08 -66.94 21.33
CA LEU A 630 -10.57 -66.73 19.95
C LEU A 630 -10.84 -68.02 19.15
N HIS A 631 -10.61 -69.20 19.75
CA HIS A 631 -10.91 -70.48 19.10
C HIS A 631 -12.32 -71.01 19.41
N GLU A 632 -12.99 -70.56 20.47
CA GLU A 632 -14.28 -71.15 20.91
C GLU A 632 -15.53 -70.38 20.46
N TYR A 633 -15.42 -69.10 20.07
CA TYR A 633 -16.61 -68.30 19.71
C TYR A 633 -17.27 -68.68 18.37
N CYS A 634 -16.62 -69.48 17.53
CA CYS A 634 -17.21 -69.96 16.27
C CYS A 634 -18.14 -71.19 16.42
N LEU A 635 -18.36 -71.71 17.65
CA LEU A 635 -19.12 -72.96 17.85
C LEU A 635 -20.43 -72.84 18.65
N THR A 636 -20.83 -71.65 19.12
CA THR A 636 -21.97 -71.50 20.06
C THR A 636 -23.09 -70.54 19.62
N LEU A 637 -23.24 -70.24 18.33
CA LEU A 637 -24.46 -69.63 17.79
C LEU A 637 -25.34 -70.68 17.10
N GLY A 638 -25.79 -71.65 17.89
CA GLY A 638 -26.76 -72.65 17.50
C GLY A 638 -27.35 -73.30 18.75
N ASN A 639 -28.56 -72.85 19.13
CA ASN A 639 -29.36 -73.26 20.29
C ASN A 639 -29.04 -72.62 21.65
N LYS A 640 -29.90 -71.70 22.10
CA LYS A 640 -30.97 -72.04 23.07
C LYS A 640 -31.82 -70.82 23.44
N ASP A 641 -33.11 -70.95 23.13
CA ASP A 641 -34.22 -70.25 23.80
C ASP A 641 -34.46 -70.79 25.21
N ARG A 642 -35.08 -69.93 26.04
CA ARG A 642 -35.83 -70.14 27.31
C ARG A 642 -35.14 -69.79 28.64
N GLY A 643 -35.64 -68.71 29.26
CA GLY A 643 -36.29 -68.80 30.59
C GLY A 643 -35.54 -68.30 31.84
N THR A 644 -35.77 -67.02 32.18
CA THR A 644 -35.95 -66.40 33.53
C THR A 644 -34.89 -66.57 34.66
N PRO A 645 -34.83 -65.62 35.63
CA PRO A 645 -33.59 -65.10 36.22
C PRO A 645 -33.35 -65.57 37.67
N LEU A 646 -32.10 -65.45 38.16
CA LEU A 646 -31.84 -65.57 39.60
C LEU A 646 -30.64 -64.76 40.09
N VAL A 647 -30.87 -64.25 41.29
CA VAL A 647 -30.21 -63.20 42.05
C VAL A 647 -29.18 -63.79 43.03
N SER A 648 -28.15 -62.99 43.32
CA SER A 648 -27.35 -62.88 44.57
C SER A 648 -26.10 -63.75 44.83
N LYS A 649 -25.16 -63.04 45.49
CA LYS A 649 -24.04 -63.42 46.39
C LYS A 649 -22.66 -63.15 45.76
N LEU A 650 -21.73 -62.36 46.31
CA LEU A 650 -21.53 -61.76 47.64
C LEU A 650 -20.46 -60.63 47.50
N LEU A 651 -20.70 -59.46 48.11
CA LEU A 651 -19.65 -58.54 48.62
C LEU A 651 -19.03 -59.14 49.91
N PRO A 652 -17.91 -58.66 50.53
CA PRO A 652 -17.22 -57.35 50.38
C PRO A 652 -15.66 -57.38 50.42
N HIS A 653 -15.03 -56.24 50.07
CA HIS A 653 -13.98 -55.54 50.86
C HIS A 653 -13.07 -54.68 49.96
N LEU A 654 -13.31 -53.37 49.91
CA LEU A 654 -12.28 -52.39 49.56
C LEU A 654 -12.22 -51.33 50.67
N LYS A 655 -11.17 -51.45 51.49
CA LYS A 655 -10.67 -50.37 52.33
C LYS A 655 -9.92 -49.38 51.42
N SER A 656 -10.30 -48.12 51.51
CA SER A 656 -9.50 -46.98 51.05
C SER A 656 -8.15 -46.92 51.76
N PRO A 657 -7.09 -46.46 51.07
CA PRO A 657 -6.07 -45.65 51.75
C PRO A 657 -5.86 -44.27 51.09
N PRO A 658 -5.20 -43.36 51.82
CA PRO A 658 -5.49 -41.93 51.76
C PRO A 658 -4.51 -41.11 50.92
N SER A 659 -4.94 -39.88 50.71
CA SER A 659 -4.20 -38.72 50.23
C SER A 659 -2.92 -38.42 51.03
N SER A 660 -1.83 -38.21 50.30
CA SER A 660 -0.95 -37.05 50.41
C SER A 660 -0.25 -36.83 49.07
#